data_AF-A0A1H6DK23-F1
#
_entry.id   AF-A0A1H6DK23-F1
#
_cell.length_a   1.000
_cell.length_b   1.000
_cell.length_c   1.000
_cell.angle_alpha   90.00
_cell.angle_beta   90.00
_cell.angle_gamma   90.00
#
_symmetry.space_group_name_H-M   'P 1'
#
loop_
_entity.id
_entity.type
_entity.pdbx_description
1 polymer ?
#
loop_
_entity_poly.entity_id
_entity_poly.type
_entity_poly.pdbx_seq_one_letter_code
_entity_poly.pdbx_strand_id
1 'polypeptide(L)'
;MDSEWASIVEASQVRVYSSTGEAVGAGFLVDADVVCTCAHVVARALEVPATAEKALGQQVDLDFPLLGGRPRVRATVVSWRFGRADAALLRLDTRPLDTQPVPLVDRTAVRENAFKAFGYPTWADHGFWVWGTLHGEGLGWETQEPGPRNLEGFSGAPVWDGAQGGVVGMMVAANLSESTVYMLPSDALVADEVILKPRCPFKGLSAFREEDVKFFHGRDSDTARVHAVVHRRPVTVVAGPSGCGKSSLVRAGVLPRLRAEGMSVSELRPLPGMPAAAVLGRVLTELLKPELGEVEWPGVAEMLAGLPLEIGHDLAAELRARVLAFGGSAGHVVFIDQLEEYDPWAARDLFGMLAALAGKDGAAALRVVATARPDILDVLVTASNSDLVSEAVCFLAPLSGRDLMRAVTGPVDAVPGLWFEPGLPDRIIADASERPGRMPMVQFALTELWMRRTHSTLTHSAYADMGGVAGAFVAYADGTLEGLTQAQRDCTPRLFAQLVQFGDSDTFSLRPARAADLAPELRHLAWELATHRLVVRSHGADGEEIVDLPHEALIQLWPRLGQWLADYREFRVWQAELRDDFLRWKAQDRGSARLLSGPDLAVALSRLAEHPEDISADERDYILLSRRRSRWRAGRAVHAVSELMKRAAMPMRRGKDSESRPHWQVLAAVGLWLAVLLAAASISVREVLDSLRLHAQLGPSDTPAVVTAIVTLATAIGTLIGVTLTAYAKYVQARGQVEADLIRARAEMMRAEADVTRARAGIPPHDPSATGDPQALTSAELDTSQPPPSGGVT
;
A
#
# COMPACT_ATOMS: atom_id res chain seq x y z
N MET A 1 8.41 28.26 -48.85
CA MET A 1 8.50 28.00 -47.40
C MET A 1 9.81 27.23 -47.18
N ASP A 2 10.95 27.91 -47.35
CA ASP A 2 12.21 27.21 -47.67
C ASP A 2 13.39 27.52 -46.75
N SER A 3 13.24 28.45 -45.82
CA SER A 3 14.31 28.87 -44.91
C SER A 3 14.50 27.95 -43.69
N GLU A 4 13.43 27.33 -43.22
CA GLU A 4 13.39 26.64 -41.91
C GLU A 4 14.09 25.27 -41.96
N TRP A 5 13.73 24.41 -42.93
CA TRP A 5 14.42 23.13 -43.15
C TRP A 5 15.88 23.31 -43.55
N ALA A 6 16.22 24.39 -44.28
CA ALA A 6 17.59 24.71 -44.64
C ALA A 6 18.46 24.92 -43.39
N SER A 7 18.00 25.72 -42.42
CA SER A 7 18.73 25.93 -41.16
C SER A 7 18.91 24.66 -40.33
N ILE A 8 17.95 23.71 -40.37
CA ILE A 8 18.07 22.43 -39.64
C ILE A 8 19.10 21.51 -40.30
N VAL A 9 19.19 21.48 -41.63
CA VAL A 9 20.24 20.73 -42.33
C VAL A 9 21.60 21.41 -42.12
N GLU A 10 21.69 22.74 -42.23
CA GLU A 10 22.91 23.51 -41.97
C GLU A 10 23.46 23.29 -40.55
N ALA A 11 22.60 23.18 -39.54
CA ALA A 11 22.98 22.95 -38.14
C ALA A 11 23.25 21.48 -37.77
N SER A 12 22.89 20.52 -38.63
CA SER A 12 23.05 19.07 -38.37
C SER A 12 24.14 18.41 -39.20
N GLN A 13 24.45 18.95 -40.38
CA GLN A 13 25.28 18.29 -41.38
C GLN A 13 26.78 18.30 -41.00
N VAL A 14 27.40 17.12 -41.06
CA VAL A 14 28.85 16.94 -40.92
C VAL A 14 29.48 16.33 -42.16
N ARG A 15 30.80 16.47 -42.23
CA ARG A 15 31.70 15.84 -43.21
C ARG A 15 32.80 15.08 -42.47
N VAL A 16 33.02 13.83 -42.85
CA VAL A 16 33.96 12.90 -42.18
C VAL A 16 35.28 12.84 -42.94
N TYR A 17 36.39 12.79 -42.20
CA TYR A 17 37.75 12.80 -42.75
C TYR A 17 38.49 11.47 -42.56
N SER A 18 39.43 11.19 -43.45
CA SER A 18 40.49 10.20 -43.26
C SER A 18 41.59 10.69 -42.30
N SER A 19 42.40 9.75 -41.81
CA SER A 19 43.73 9.99 -41.21
C SER A 19 44.62 10.94 -42.04
N THR A 20 44.48 10.92 -43.37
CA THR A 20 45.22 11.76 -44.32
C THR A 20 44.60 13.16 -44.53
N GLY A 21 43.43 13.43 -43.94
CA GLY A 21 42.74 14.73 -44.04
C GLY A 21 41.88 14.92 -45.28
N GLU A 22 41.60 13.87 -46.04
CA GLU A 22 40.69 13.86 -47.19
C GLU A 22 39.23 13.62 -46.73
N ALA A 23 38.26 14.25 -47.38
CA ALA A 23 36.85 14.07 -47.03
C ALA A 23 36.31 12.76 -47.63
N VAL A 24 35.99 11.79 -46.77
CA VAL A 24 35.61 10.41 -47.18
C VAL A 24 34.10 10.18 -47.26
N GLY A 25 33.29 11.10 -46.75
CA GLY A 25 31.82 11.06 -46.82
C GLY A 25 31.14 12.11 -45.96
N ALA A 26 29.81 12.05 -45.94
CA ALA A 26 28.95 12.92 -45.15
C ALA A 26 28.41 12.20 -43.90
N GLY A 27 27.82 12.96 -43.00
CA GLY A 27 27.02 12.47 -41.87
C GLY A 27 26.05 13.56 -41.40
N PHE A 28 25.19 13.24 -40.45
CA PHE A 28 24.29 14.22 -39.85
C PHE A 28 23.98 13.90 -38.38
N LEU A 29 23.75 14.95 -37.59
CA LEU A 29 23.42 14.86 -36.18
C LEU A 29 21.99 14.31 -35.98
N VAL A 30 21.84 13.24 -35.19
CA VAL A 30 20.56 12.56 -34.90
C VAL A 30 20.17 12.60 -33.41
N ASP A 31 21.13 12.86 -32.53
CA ASP A 31 20.93 13.20 -31.11
C ASP A 31 22.02 14.23 -30.72
N ALA A 32 21.91 14.86 -29.55
CA ALA A 32 22.74 15.95 -29.04
C ALA A 32 24.23 15.84 -29.37
N ASP A 33 24.81 14.65 -29.19
CA ASP A 33 26.21 14.31 -29.40
C ASP A 33 26.38 13.14 -30.37
N VAL A 34 25.32 12.67 -31.07
CA VAL A 34 25.37 11.48 -31.92
C VAL A 34 25.18 11.84 -33.40
N VAL A 35 26.20 11.57 -34.20
CA VAL A 35 26.17 11.64 -35.67
C VAL A 35 25.87 10.26 -36.26
N CYS A 36 25.02 10.22 -37.29
CA CYS A 36 24.83 9.05 -38.15
C CYS A 36 25.58 9.21 -39.49
N THR A 37 26.14 8.12 -40.01
CA THR A 37 26.81 8.01 -41.32
C THR A 37 26.86 6.54 -41.76
N CYS A 38 27.32 6.22 -42.97
CA CYS A 38 27.55 4.82 -43.39
C CYS A 38 28.74 4.20 -42.66
N ALA A 39 28.68 2.90 -42.35
CA ALA A 39 29.86 2.21 -41.82
C ALA A 39 31.01 2.16 -42.84
N HIS A 40 30.72 2.10 -44.15
CA HIS A 40 31.79 2.20 -45.16
C HIS A 40 32.49 3.57 -45.20
N VAL A 41 31.84 4.67 -44.79
CA VAL A 41 32.48 5.99 -44.69
C VAL A 41 33.47 5.99 -43.52
N VAL A 42 33.07 5.41 -42.39
CA VAL A 42 33.93 5.24 -41.20
C VAL A 42 35.05 4.22 -41.47
N ALA A 43 34.82 3.21 -42.32
CA ALA A 43 35.87 2.30 -42.79
C ALA A 43 36.95 3.04 -43.60
N ARG A 44 36.54 3.90 -44.55
CA ARG A 44 37.44 4.79 -45.30
C ARG A 44 38.18 5.75 -44.36
N ALA A 45 37.49 6.31 -43.36
CA ALA A 45 38.07 7.24 -42.38
C ALA A 45 39.21 6.62 -41.57
N LEU A 46 39.01 5.37 -41.13
CA LEU A 46 39.95 4.60 -40.31
C LEU A 46 41.00 3.82 -41.13
N GLU A 47 40.97 3.90 -42.46
CA GLU A 47 41.80 3.12 -43.40
C GLU A 47 41.71 1.58 -43.20
N VAL A 48 40.58 1.08 -42.68
CA VAL A 48 40.33 -0.36 -42.44
C VAL A 48 39.49 -0.99 -43.56
N PRO A 49 39.64 -2.30 -43.80
CA PRO A 49 38.68 -3.04 -44.63
C PRO A 49 37.26 -2.89 -44.06
N ALA A 50 36.26 -2.61 -44.90
CA ALA A 50 34.89 -2.38 -44.46
C ALA A 50 34.22 -3.60 -43.77
N THR A 51 34.81 -4.79 -43.91
CA THR A 51 34.44 -6.03 -43.23
C THR A 51 35.09 -6.21 -41.84
N ALA A 52 35.88 -5.25 -41.36
CA ALA A 52 36.58 -5.37 -40.08
C ALA A 52 35.62 -5.23 -38.88
N GLU A 53 35.61 -6.23 -37.99
CA GLU A 53 34.80 -6.27 -36.75
C GLU A 53 35.18 -5.21 -35.69
N LYS A 54 36.20 -4.38 -35.95
CA LYS A 54 37.01 -3.72 -34.91
C LYS A 54 37.04 -2.18 -34.95
N ALA A 55 36.02 -1.59 -35.58
CA ALA A 55 35.86 -0.14 -35.64
C ALA A 55 35.19 0.46 -34.38
N LEU A 56 34.47 -0.35 -33.58
CA LEU A 56 33.83 0.11 -32.35
C LEU A 56 34.88 0.64 -31.35
N GLY A 57 34.64 1.82 -30.79
CA GLY A 57 35.56 2.51 -29.88
C GLY A 57 36.75 3.20 -30.54
N GLN A 58 36.91 3.14 -31.86
CA GLN A 58 37.90 3.95 -32.59
C GLN A 58 37.43 5.41 -32.68
N GLN A 59 38.35 6.33 -32.97
CA GLN A 59 38.04 7.74 -33.22
C GLN A 59 38.18 8.12 -34.69
N VAL A 60 37.32 9.02 -35.16
CA VAL A 60 37.38 9.66 -36.48
C VAL A 60 37.27 11.18 -36.34
N ASP A 61 37.89 11.91 -37.26
CA ASP A 61 37.78 13.37 -37.36
C ASP A 61 36.61 13.77 -38.27
N LEU A 62 35.86 14.82 -37.88
CA LEU A 62 34.80 15.42 -38.68
C LEU A 62 34.77 16.95 -38.52
N ASP A 63 34.14 17.64 -39.47
CA ASP A 63 33.76 19.06 -39.33
C ASP A 63 32.28 19.30 -39.61
N PHE A 64 31.78 20.44 -39.10
CA PHE A 64 30.47 21.00 -39.44
C PHE A 64 30.68 22.15 -40.43
N PRO A 65 30.83 21.89 -41.75
CA PRO A 65 31.37 22.86 -42.70
C PRO A 65 30.38 23.98 -43.10
N LEU A 66 29.10 23.84 -42.72
CA LEU A 66 28.05 24.84 -42.91
C LEU A 66 27.93 25.80 -41.72
N LEU A 67 28.50 25.48 -40.56
CA LEU A 67 28.48 26.35 -39.38
C LEU A 67 29.56 27.44 -39.43
N GLY A 68 29.28 28.54 -38.74
CA GLY A 68 30.22 29.65 -38.54
C GLY A 68 31.55 29.15 -37.97
N GLY A 69 32.66 29.45 -38.65
CA GLY A 69 34.00 29.03 -38.24
C GLY A 69 34.36 27.55 -38.49
N ARG A 70 33.43 26.74 -39.05
CA ARG A 70 33.64 25.32 -39.41
C ARG A 70 34.31 24.48 -38.30
N PRO A 71 33.66 24.31 -37.14
CA PRO A 71 34.27 23.62 -36.00
C PRO A 71 34.61 22.16 -36.35
N ARG A 72 35.86 21.78 -36.04
CA ARG A 72 36.38 20.42 -36.13
C ARG A 72 36.25 19.71 -34.79
N VAL A 73 35.82 18.45 -34.84
CA VAL A 73 35.48 17.62 -33.68
C VAL A 73 35.95 16.19 -33.93
N ARG A 74 36.50 15.52 -32.92
CA ARG A 74 36.70 14.07 -32.94
C ARG A 74 35.46 13.37 -32.44
N ALA A 75 35.11 12.25 -33.06
CA ALA A 75 33.98 11.44 -32.67
C ALA A 75 34.40 9.97 -32.51
N THR A 76 33.89 9.32 -31.47
CA THR A 76 34.16 7.93 -31.13
C THR A 76 33.04 7.02 -31.69
N VAL A 77 33.39 5.94 -32.39
CA VAL A 77 32.42 4.99 -32.96
C VAL A 77 31.69 4.24 -31.84
N VAL A 78 30.39 4.49 -31.67
CA VAL A 78 29.54 3.87 -30.64
C VAL A 78 28.58 2.80 -31.18
N SER A 79 28.28 2.81 -32.48
CA SER A 79 27.61 1.70 -33.18
C SER A 79 28.25 1.50 -34.56
N TRP A 80 28.25 0.25 -35.03
CA TRP A 80 28.74 -0.12 -36.36
C TRP A 80 27.96 -1.33 -36.87
N ARG A 81 27.34 -1.19 -38.05
CA ARG A 81 26.61 -2.24 -38.76
C ARG A 81 27.00 -2.19 -40.23
N PHE A 82 27.32 -3.34 -40.82
CA PHE A 82 27.77 -3.45 -42.22
C PHE A 82 26.95 -4.49 -42.99
N GLY A 83 26.90 -4.39 -44.31
CA GLY A 83 26.07 -5.24 -45.17
C GLY A 83 24.64 -4.69 -45.33
N ARG A 84 23.62 -5.44 -44.90
CA ARG A 84 22.20 -5.08 -45.14
C ARG A 84 21.72 -3.80 -44.45
N ALA A 85 22.45 -3.32 -43.45
CA ALA A 85 22.21 -2.04 -42.77
C ALA A 85 23.56 -1.35 -42.54
N ASP A 86 24.15 -0.83 -43.61
CA ASP A 86 25.43 -0.12 -43.62
C ASP A 86 25.30 1.26 -42.96
N ALA A 87 25.47 1.28 -41.63
CA ALA A 87 25.32 2.45 -40.78
C ALA A 87 26.24 2.37 -39.56
N ALA A 88 26.79 3.53 -39.19
CA ALA A 88 27.55 3.73 -37.97
C ALA A 88 26.99 4.93 -37.20
N LEU A 89 27.15 4.89 -35.87
CA LEU A 89 26.85 6.00 -34.97
C LEU A 89 28.14 6.46 -34.32
N LEU A 90 28.39 7.77 -34.36
CA LEU A 90 29.60 8.42 -33.87
C LEU A 90 29.22 9.38 -32.73
N ARG A 91 29.77 9.20 -31.53
CA ARG A 91 29.59 10.14 -30.41
C ARG A 91 30.68 11.21 -30.43
N LEU A 92 30.30 12.48 -30.50
CA LEU A 92 31.21 13.62 -30.46
C LEU A 92 31.93 13.70 -29.10
N ASP A 93 33.25 13.92 -29.11
CA ASP A 93 34.02 14.23 -27.89
C ASP A 93 33.59 15.59 -27.29
N THR A 94 33.17 16.54 -28.13
CA THR A 94 32.62 17.85 -27.76
C THR A 94 31.58 18.34 -28.77
N ARG A 95 30.40 18.79 -28.31
CA ARG A 95 29.35 19.35 -29.18
C ARG A 95 29.61 20.85 -29.45
N PRO A 96 29.64 21.32 -30.72
CA PRO A 96 29.64 22.75 -31.04
C PRO A 96 28.28 23.41 -30.74
N LEU A 97 28.29 24.66 -30.27
CA LEU A 97 27.10 25.35 -29.74
C LEU A 97 25.95 25.47 -30.74
N ASP A 98 26.25 25.84 -31.99
CA ASP A 98 25.24 26.16 -33.02
C ASP A 98 24.70 24.92 -33.75
N THR A 99 24.85 23.72 -33.17
CA THR A 99 24.37 22.45 -33.76
C THR A 99 22.95 22.09 -33.35
N GLN A 100 22.20 21.41 -34.22
CA GLN A 100 20.87 20.88 -33.94
C GLN A 100 20.70 19.50 -34.61
N PRO A 101 20.11 18.49 -33.95
CA PRO A 101 19.82 17.20 -34.58
C PRO A 101 18.63 17.30 -35.54
N VAL A 102 18.61 16.45 -36.57
CA VAL A 102 17.46 16.36 -37.51
C VAL A 102 16.28 15.61 -36.86
N PRO A 103 15.03 16.00 -37.15
CA PRO A 103 13.89 15.13 -36.88
C PRO A 103 13.89 13.94 -37.86
N LEU A 104 13.83 12.72 -37.32
CA LEU A 104 13.61 11.50 -38.11
C LEU A 104 12.10 11.23 -38.26
N VAL A 105 11.68 10.77 -39.44
CA VAL A 105 10.26 10.49 -39.76
C VAL A 105 10.09 9.05 -40.26
N ASP A 106 9.00 8.39 -39.84
CA ASP A 106 8.68 6.99 -40.16
C ASP A 106 7.98 6.84 -41.54
N ARG A 107 8.11 5.67 -42.16
CA ARG A 107 7.91 5.43 -43.61
C ARG A 107 6.45 5.36 -44.10
N THR A 108 5.46 5.57 -43.25
CA THR A 108 4.09 5.04 -43.46
C THR A 108 3.27 5.66 -44.61
N ALA A 109 3.76 6.71 -45.30
CA ALA A 109 3.07 7.31 -46.44
C ALA A 109 3.98 7.79 -47.61
N VAL A 110 5.28 7.42 -47.64
CA VAL A 110 6.28 8.12 -48.48
C VAL A 110 6.35 7.57 -49.92
N ARG A 111 5.35 7.91 -50.75
CA ARG A 111 5.30 7.54 -52.18
C ARG A 111 5.17 8.78 -53.04
N GLU A 112 6.06 8.97 -54.01
CA GLU A 112 6.10 10.11 -54.95
C GLU A 112 6.41 11.49 -54.31
N ASN A 113 6.79 11.53 -53.04
CA ASN A 113 7.29 12.76 -52.41
C ASN A 113 8.64 13.18 -52.99
N ALA A 114 8.85 14.50 -53.09
CA ALA A 114 10.11 15.11 -53.49
C ALA A 114 11.07 15.22 -52.29
N PHE A 115 12.29 14.72 -52.44
CA PHE A 115 13.33 14.80 -51.41
C PHE A 115 14.43 15.81 -51.78
N LYS A 116 15.20 16.22 -50.77
CA LYS A 116 16.46 16.98 -50.92
C LYS A 116 17.55 16.33 -50.07
N ALA A 117 18.81 16.41 -50.50
CA ALA A 117 19.95 15.95 -49.72
C ALA A 117 21.21 16.76 -50.03
N PHE A 118 22.14 16.84 -49.08
CA PHE A 118 23.38 17.63 -49.21
C PHE A 118 24.60 16.77 -48.91
N GLY A 119 25.58 16.77 -49.81
CA GLY A 119 26.80 15.96 -49.69
C GLY A 119 28.04 16.70 -50.17
N TYR A 120 29.20 16.06 -50.03
CA TYR A 120 30.52 16.66 -50.24
C TYR A 120 31.30 15.91 -51.33
N PRO A 121 30.88 16.02 -52.61
CA PRO A 121 31.58 15.37 -53.70
C PRO A 121 32.97 16.00 -53.92
N THR A 122 33.89 15.21 -54.48
CA THR A 122 35.29 15.63 -54.74
C THR A 122 35.42 16.86 -55.66
N TRP A 123 34.36 17.18 -56.42
CA TRP A 123 34.27 18.36 -57.29
C TRP A 123 33.56 19.58 -56.66
N ALA A 124 33.06 19.48 -55.42
CA ALA A 124 32.51 20.61 -54.64
C ALA A 124 32.73 20.40 -53.13
N ASP A 125 33.90 20.76 -52.61
CA ASP A 125 34.25 20.61 -51.19
C ASP A 125 33.35 21.46 -50.25
N HIS A 126 32.82 22.58 -50.76
CA HIS A 126 31.85 23.42 -50.07
C HIS A 126 30.46 22.75 -49.94
N GLY A 127 30.28 21.58 -50.57
CA GLY A 127 29.07 20.78 -50.59
C GLY A 127 28.12 21.14 -51.74
N PHE A 128 27.19 20.22 -52.05
CA PHE A 128 26.26 20.34 -53.16
C PHE A 128 24.89 19.74 -52.83
N TRP A 129 23.82 20.39 -53.30
CA TRP A 129 22.44 19.93 -53.13
C TRP A 129 22.01 19.02 -54.28
N VAL A 130 21.39 17.89 -53.95
CA VAL A 130 20.66 17.04 -54.90
C VAL A 130 19.20 16.91 -54.48
N TRP A 131 18.33 16.65 -55.46
CA TRP A 131 16.90 16.48 -55.27
C TRP A 131 16.36 15.49 -56.30
N GLY A 132 15.19 14.92 -56.01
CA GLY A 132 14.52 13.93 -56.86
C GLY A 132 13.23 13.45 -56.22
N THR A 133 12.71 12.33 -56.69
CA THR A 133 11.43 11.76 -56.24
C THR A 133 11.63 10.37 -55.67
N LEU A 134 10.96 10.08 -54.54
CA LEU A 134 11.02 8.78 -53.87
C LEU A 134 10.05 7.78 -54.54
N HIS A 135 10.60 6.64 -55.01
CA HIS A 135 9.87 5.69 -55.86
C HIS A 135 9.90 4.24 -55.32
N GLY A 136 8.73 3.72 -54.95
CA GLY A 136 8.51 2.30 -54.67
C GLY A 136 8.62 1.87 -53.21
N GLU A 137 8.47 0.57 -52.98
CA GLU A 137 8.55 -0.07 -51.64
C GLU A 137 9.99 -0.51 -51.29
N GLY A 138 10.93 -0.36 -52.24
CA GLY A 138 12.33 -0.74 -52.13
C GLY A 138 13.26 0.39 -51.69
N LEU A 139 14.53 0.08 -51.49
CA LEU A 139 15.54 0.98 -50.94
C LEU A 139 16.11 2.02 -51.94
N GLY A 140 15.54 2.17 -53.15
CA GLY A 140 16.13 2.94 -54.26
C GLY A 140 15.32 4.17 -54.70
N TRP A 141 15.97 5.14 -55.33
CA TRP A 141 15.35 6.32 -55.94
C TRP A 141 16.16 6.79 -57.17
N GLU A 142 15.53 7.54 -58.09
CA GLU A 142 16.15 8.08 -59.32
C GLU A 142 16.34 9.61 -59.26
N THR A 143 17.48 10.11 -59.75
CA THR A 143 17.68 11.56 -59.96
C THR A 143 16.81 12.07 -61.10
N GLN A 144 16.15 13.23 -60.95
CA GLN A 144 15.67 13.96 -62.13
C GLN A 144 16.88 14.47 -62.93
N GLU A 145 16.91 14.24 -64.25
CA GLU A 145 17.89 14.94 -65.11
C GLU A 145 17.56 16.45 -65.17
N PRO A 146 18.56 17.35 -65.12
CA PRO A 146 20.00 17.09 -65.16
C PRO A 146 20.67 17.04 -63.75
N GLY A 147 20.67 15.87 -63.11
CA GLY A 147 21.44 15.60 -61.90
C GLY A 147 22.90 15.18 -62.19
N PRO A 148 23.82 15.32 -61.21
CA PRO A 148 25.22 14.91 -61.38
C PRO A 148 25.35 13.37 -61.40
N ARG A 149 26.00 12.84 -62.45
CA ARG A 149 26.16 11.39 -62.70
C ARG A 149 27.17 10.67 -61.79
N ASN A 150 27.87 11.40 -60.92
CA ASN A 150 28.67 10.81 -59.85
C ASN A 150 28.29 11.46 -58.51
N LEU A 151 27.87 10.60 -57.57
CA LEU A 151 27.42 10.96 -56.23
C LEU A 151 28.35 10.39 -55.13
N GLU A 152 29.59 10.03 -55.49
CA GLU A 152 30.65 9.86 -54.50
C GLU A 152 30.79 11.15 -53.66
N GLY A 153 30.88 11.00 -52.33
CA GLY A 153 30.81 12.11 -51.36
C GLY A 153 29.41 12.39 -50.80
N PHE A 154 28.35 11.75 -51.32
CA PHE A 154 26.99 11.79 -50.75
C PHE A 154 26.66 10.62 -49.80
N SER A 155 27.52 9.59 -49.71
CA SER A 155 27.38 8.52 -48.72
C SER A 155 27.30 9.10 -47.30
N GLY A 156 26.29 8.69 -46.53
CA GLY A 156 26.05 9.13 -45.16
C GLY A 156 25.26 10.44 -45.03
N ALA A 157 24.91 11.11 -46.12
CA ALA A 157 24.10 12.33 -46.07
C ALA A 157 22.60 12.05 -45.79
N PRO A 158 21.90 12.99 -45.12
CA PRO A 158 20.47 12.86 -44.84
C PRO A 158 19.62 13.05 -46.09
N VAL A 159 18.55 12.27 -46.21
CA VAL A 159 17.49 12.44 -47.20
C VAL A 159 16.29 13.11 -46.54
N TRP A 160 16.12 14.40 -46.83
CA TRP A 160 15.07 15.25 -46.26
C TRP A 160 13.80 15.24 -47.13
N ASP A 161 12.65 14.98 -46.52
CA ASP A 161 11.33 15.15 -47.13
C ASP A 161 10.71 16.49 -46.70
N GLY A 162 10.48 17.37 -47.67
CA GLY A 162 9.92 18.70 -47.42
C GLY A 162 8.43 18.72 -47.04
N ALA A 163 7.67 17.68 -47.37
CA ALA A 163 6.26 17.56 -47.00
C ALA A 163 6.08 16.98 -45.59
N GLN A 164 7.03 16.15 -45.13
CA GLN A 164 7.04 15.57 -43.78
C GLN A 164 7.87 16.37 -42.76
N GLY A 165 8.68 17.34 -43.21
CA GLY A 165 9.45 18.22 -42.32
C GLY A 165 10.61 17.52 -41.61
N GLY A 166 11.19 16.48 -42.21
CA GLY A 166 12.29 15.75 -41.60
C GLY A 166 12.96 14.70 -42.49
N VAL A 167 13.87 13.95 -41.89
CA VAL A 167 14.73 12.98 -42.57
C VAL A 167 14.10 11.60 -42.58
N VAL A 168 13.89 11.07 -43.79
CA VAL A 168 13.29 9.74 -44.05
C VAL A 168 14.33 8.63 -44.19
N GLY A 169 15.63 8.99 -44.25
CA GLY A 169 16.74 8.06 -44.28
C GLY A 169 18.08 8.71 -44.63
N MET A 170 19.07 7.86 -44.91
CA MET A 170 20.46 8.22 -45.19
C MET A 170 20.89 7.59 -46.52
N MET A 171 21.61 8.32 -47.38
CA MET A 171 22.12 7.74 -48.63
C MET A 171 23.24 6.72 -48.39
N VAL A 172 23.08 5.54 -48.99
CA VAL A 172 23.98 4.39 -48.85
C VAL A 172 24.29 3.83 -50.24
N ALA A 173 25.37 4.34 -50.83
CA ALA A 173 25.88 4.05 -52.18
C ALA A 173 24.97 4.46 -53.36
N ALA A 174 25.62 5.01 -54.39
CA ALA A 174 25.08 5.18 -55.73
C ALA A 174 25.69 4.12 -56.64
N ASN A 175 24.88 3.47 -57.48
CA ASN A 175 25.42 2.59 -58.52
C ASN A 175 25.80 3.45 -59.73
N LEU A 176 27.05 3.36 -60.22
CA LEU A 176 27.54 4.24 -61.29
C LEU A 176 27.05 3.86 -62.70
N SER A 177 26.35 2.73 -62.86
CA SER A 177 25.87 2.24 -64.17
C SER A 177 24.45 2.69 -64.54
N GLU A 178 23.63 3.07 -63.56
CA GLU A 178 22.21 3.39 -63.68
C GLU A 178 21.93 4.60 -62.78
N SER A 179 20.96 5.46 -63.12
CA SER A 179 20.72 6.75 -62.42
C SER A 179 20.11 6.63 -61.01
N THR A 180 20.37 5.52 -60.33
CA THR A 180 19.64 5.01 -59.18
C THR A 180 20.57 4.93 -57.96
N VAL A 181 20.11 5.52 -56.86
CA VAL A 181 20.84 5.62 -55.60
C VAL A 181 20.03 4.96 -54.51
N TYR A 182 20.71 4.36 -53.53
CA TYR A 182 20.04 3.66 -52.44
C TYR A 182 20.04 4.49 -51.14
N MET A 183 18.99 4.32 -50.35
CA MET A 183 18.78 4.97 -49.07
C MET A 183 18.48 3.91 -48.00
N LEU A 184 19.24 3.94 -46.91
CA LEU A 184 18.90 3.20 -45.69
C LEU A 184 17.91 4.06 -44.87
N PRO A 185 16.69 3.58 -44.61
CA PRO A 185 15.61 4.39 -44.04
C PRO A 185 15.78 4.64 -42.53
N SER A 186 15.09 5.67 -42.05
CA SER A 186 15.09 6.15 -40.66
C SER A 186 14.87 5.06 -39.61
N ASP A 187 13.90 4.17 -39.82
CA ASP A 187 13.62 2.99 -38.97
C ASP A 187 14.83 2.06 -38.86
N ALA A 188 15.54 1.81 -39.96
CA ALA A 188 16.77 1.03 -39.98
C ALA A 188 17.97 1.78 -39.36
N LEU A 189 17.98 3.13 -39.34
CA LEU A 189 18.99 3.91 -38.62
C LEU A 189 18.82 3.75 -37.10
N VAL A 190 17.60 3.85 -36.57
CA VAL A 190 17.30 3.81 -35.12
C VAL A 190 17.23 2.40 -34.50
N ALA A 191 17.39 1.34 -35.30
CA ALA A 191 17.29 -0.04 -34.86
C ALA A 191 18.34 -0.49 -33.80
N ASP A 192 19.30 0.37 -33.44
CA ASP A 192 20.18 0.18 -32.28
C ASP A 192 19.59 0.87 -31.03
N GLU A 193 18.55 0.24 -30.46
CA GLU A 193 17.73 0.81 -29.40
C GLU A 193 18.49 1.25 -28.14
N VAL A 194 19.69 0.71 -27.92
CA VAL A 194 20.51 0.97 -26.72
C VAL A 194 21.14 2.37 -26.76
N ILE A 195 21.33 2.93 -27.96
CA ILE A 195 22.09 4.17 -28.17
C ILE A 195 21.17 5.36 -28.49
N LEU A 196 20.05 5.13 -29.18
CA LEU A 196 19.15 6.19 -29.69
C LEU A 196 17.79 6.28 -28.96
N LYS A 197 17.65 5.67 -27.78
CA LYS A 197 16.52 5.93 -26.86
C LYS A 197 16.90 7.01 -25.85
N PRO A 198 16.57 8.31 -26.08
CA PRO A 198 16.73 9.33 -25.05
C PRO A 198 15.93 8.91 -23.80
N ARG A 199 16.59 8.91 -22.63
CA ARG A 199 15.96 8.54 -21.37
C ARG A 199 14.91 9.57 -21.00
N CYS A 200 13.67 9.14 -20.78
CA CYS A 200 12.60 9.99 -20.27
C CYS A 200 13.07 10.77 -19.03
N PRO A 201 13.01 12.11 -19.02
CA PRO A 201 13.48 12.91 -17.88
C PRO A 201 12.50 12.90 -16.70
N PHE A 202 11.27 12.40 -16.90
CA PHE A 202 10.20 12.36 -15.91
C PHE A 202 10.07 10.98 -15.28
N LYS A 203 9.92 10.91 -13.95
CA LYS A 203 9.93 9.65 -13.20
C LYS A 203 8.55 9.04 -12.93
N GLY A 204 7.48 9.69 -13.40
CA GLY A 204 6.11 9.27 -13.13
C GLY A 204 5.80 9.32 -11.63
N LEU A 205 5.29 8.21 -11.08
CA LEU A 205 5.05 8.06 -9.64
C LEU A 205 6.31 7.67 -8.84
N SER A 206 7.42 7.34 -9.49
CA SER A 206 8.66 6.96 -8.80
C SER A 206 9.39 8.18 -8.23
N ALA A 207 9.94 8.05 -7.03
CA ALA A 207 10.84 9.06 -6.48
C ALA A 207 12.10 9.22 -7.35
N PHE A 208 12.62 10.44 -7.44
CA PHE A 208 13.91 10.72 -8.07
C PHE A 208 15.02 10.10 -7.21
N ARG A 209 16.05 9.58 -7.87
CA ARG A 209 17.24 8.97 -7.26
C ARG A 209 18.50 9.78 -7.56
N GLU A 210 19.62 9.37 -6.98
CA GLU A 210 20.95 9.96 -7.23
C GLU A 210 21.35 9.94 -8.73
N GLU A 211 20.93 8.91 -9.47
CA GLU A 211 21.07 8.83 -10.94
C GLU A 211 20.28 9.90 -11.72
N ASP A 212 19.30 10.55 -11.08
CA ASP A 212 18.37 11.51 -11.68
C ASP A 212 18.70 12.98 -11.34
N VAL A 213 19.82 13.27 -10.68
CA VAL A 213 20.21 14.63 -10.23
C VAL A 213 20.01 15.70 -11.31
N LYS A 214 20.41 15.40 -12.56
CA LYS A 214 20.28 16.34 -13.69
C LYS A 214 18.83 16.67 -14.11
N PHE A 215 17.85 15.91 -13.64
CA PHE A 215 16.42 16.10 -13.86
C PHE A 215 15.69 16.57 -12.59
N PHE A 216 16.36 16.68 -11.44
CA PHE A 216 15.73 17.06 -10.18
C PHE A 216 15.78 18.58 -9.93
N HIS A 217 14.80 19.31 -10.47
CA HIS A 217 14.74 20.78 -10.45
C HIS A 217 13.67 21.33 -9.49
N GLY A 218 13.79 22.61 -9.12
CA GLY A 218 12.78 23.32 -8.32
C GLY A 218 12.86 23.07 -6.81
N ARG A 219 13.85 22.31 -6.32
CA ARG A 219 14.11 22.11 -4.88
C ARG A 219 15.48 22.61 -4.43
N ASP A 220 16.10 23.50 -5.21
CA ASP A 220 17.48 23.97 -5.00
C ASP A 220 17.70 24.57 -3.60
N SER A 221 16.76 25.43 -3.18
CA SER A 221 16.74 26.13 -1.90
C SER A 221 16.48 25.19 -0.72
N ASP A 222 15.48 24.32 -0.83
CA ASP A 222 15.19 23.32 0.19
C ASP A 222 16.33 22.32 0.35
N THR A 223 16.90 21.86 -0.76
CA THR A 223 18.07 20.97 -0.76
C THR A 223 19.27 21.63 -0.08
N ALA A 224 19.58 22.89 -0.43
CA ALA A 224 20.65 23.63 0.23
C ALA A 224 20.39 23.82 1.73
N ARG A 225 19.14 24.10 2.13
CA ARG A 225 18.71 24.24 3.53
C ARG A 225 18.87 22.93 4.30
N VAL A 226 18.32 21.82 3.80
CA VAL A 226 18.42 20.51 4.46
C VAL A 226 19.88 20.07 4.54
N HIS A 227 20.66 20.20 3.48
CA HIS A 227 22.09 19.89 3.46
C HIS A 227 22.87 20.67 4.54
N ALA A 228 22.60 21.97 4.68
CA ALA A 228 23.25 22.81 5.71
C ALA A 228 22.83 22.43 7.15
N VAL A 229 21.63 21.88 7.36
CA VAL A 229 21.21 21.35 8.66
C VAL A 229 21.85 20.00 8.94
N VAL A 230 21.88 19.07 7.98
CA VAL A 230 22.54 17.76 8.09
C VAL A 230 24.03 17.92 8.42
N HIS A 231 24.74 18.84 7.76
CA HIS A 231 26.16 19.06 8.07
C HIS A 231 26.39 19.57 9.52
N ARG A 232 25.41 20.27 10.12
CA ARG A 232 25.48 20.89 11.46
C ARG A 232 24.86 20.07 12.60
N ARG A 233 24.08 19.02 12.31
CA ARG A 233 23.28 18.29 13.30
C ARG A 233 23.53 16.77 13.20
N PRO A 234 23.57 16.05 14.33
CA PRO A 234 23.69 14.58 14.31
C PRO A 234 22.40 13.90 13.79
N VAL A 235 21.26 14.59 13.85
CA VAL A 235 19.95 14.13 13.36
C VAL A 235 19.31 15.24 12.52
N THR A 236 18.53 14.90 11.50
CA THR A 236 17.71 15.84 10.71
C THR A 236 16.42 15.14 10.28
N VAL A 237 15.27 15.80 10.45
CA VAL A 237 13.96 15.25 10.08
C VAL A 237 13.34 16.12 8.99
N VAL A 238 13.20 15.59 7.78
CA VAL A 238 12.48 16.23 6.67
C VAL A 238 10.99 15.95 6.85
N ALA A 239 10.27 16.88 7.47
CA ALA A 239 8.85 16.74 7.77
C ALA A 239 7.97 17.40 6.71
N GLY A 240 6.93 16.71 6.21
CA GLY A 240 6.03 17.31 5.23
C GLY A 240 4.88 16.40 4.79
N PRO A 241 3.84 16.99 4.16
CA PRO A 241 2.67 16.25 3.70
C PRO A 241 3.01 15.25 2.58
N SER A 242 2.09 14.31 2.35
CA SER A 242 2.18 13.31 1.28
C SER A 242 2.46 13.96 -0.08
N GLY A 243 3.32 13.34 -0.89
CA GLY A 243 3.66 13.80 -2.23
C GLY A 243 4.31 15.19 -2.37
N CYS A 244 4.79 15.82 -1.29
CA CYS A 244 5.58 17.05 -1.40
C CYS A 244 7.03 16.80 -1.89
N GLY A 245 7.44 15.53 -2.00
CA GLY A 245 8.73 15.12 -2.55
C GLY A 245 9.86 14.96 -1.54
N LYS A 246 9.56 14.69 -0.25
CA LYS A 246 10.56 14.47 0.83
C LYS A 246 11.69 13.52 0.40
N SER A 247 11.29 12.34 -0.06
CA SER A 247 12.13 11.23 -0.47
C SER A 247 13.01 11.58 -1.67
N SER A 248 12.44 12.23 -2.69
CA SER A 248 13.18 12.74 -3.86
C SER A 248 14.18 13.82 -3.49
N LEU A 249 13.82 14.74 -2.58
CA LEU A 249 14.72 15.78 -2.09
C LEU A 249 15.94 15.20 -1.38
N VAL A 250 15.76 14.15 -0.57
CA VAL A 250 16.91 13.50 0.07
C VAL A 250 17.72 12.72 -0.96
N ARG A 251 17.11 11.78 -1.71
CA ARG A 251 17.83 10.90 -2.65
C ARG A 251 18.49 11.60 -3.84
N ALA A 252 17.84 12.59 -4.45
CA ALA A 252 18.33 13.29 -5.65
C ALA A 252 18.88 14.69 -5.37
N GLY A 253 18.68 15.23 -4.16
CA GLY A 253 19.19 16.55 -3.76
C GLY A 253 20.31 16.49 -2.73
N VAL A 254 20.05 15.85 -1.58
CA VAL A 254 20.93 15.93 -0.40
C VAL A 254 22.03 14.87 -0.39
N LEU A 255 21.69 13.59 -0.56
CA LEU A 255 22.65 12.49 -0.52
C LEU A 255 23.77 12.59 -1.59
N PRO A 256 23.49 13.01 -2.85
CA PRO A 256 24.54 13.13 -3.87
C PRO A 256 25.58 14.20 -3.53
N ARG A 257 25.17 15.27 -2.81
CA ARG A 257 26.09 16.32 -2.34
C ARG A 257 26.97 15.81 -1.19
N LEU A 258 26.39 15.09 -0.23
CA LEU A 258 27.13 14.48 0.88
C LEU A 258 28.12 13.41 0.38
N ARG A 259 27.75 12.61 -0.62
CA ARG A 259 28.67 11.68 -1.30
C ARG A 259 29.78 12.40 -2.06
N ALA A 260 29.51 13.55 -2.68
CA ALA A 260 30.55 14.39 -3.30
C ALA A 260 31.51 15.02 -2.27
N GLU A 261 31.06 15.24 -1.02
CA GLU A 261 31.91 15.55 0.15
C GLU A 261 32.67 14.31 0.69
N GLY A 262 32.48 13.13 0.09
CA GLY A 262 33.14 11.88 0.46
C GLY A 262 32.39 11.04 1.50
N MET A 263 31.22 11.46 1.96
CA MET A 263 30.45 10.70 2.97
C MET A 263 29.91 9.38 2.41
N SER A 264 30.02 8.33 3.21
CA SER A 264 29.32 7.05 2.97
C SER A 264 27.85 7.16 3.39
N VAL A 265 26.96 6.37 2.76
CA VAL A 265 25.51 6.44 2.99
C VAL A 265 24.89 5.06 2.97
N SER A 266 24.09 4.74 3.99
CA SER A 266 23.18 3.59 4.05
C SER A 266 21.72 4.07 4.02
N GLU A 267 20.84 3.37 3.30
CA GLU A 267 19.41 3.75 3.15
C GLU A 267 18.48 2.65 3.69
N LEU A 268 17.40 3.06 4.33
CA LEU A 268 16.36 2.21 4.91
C LEU A 268 14.95 2.78 4.62
N ARG A 269 13.97 1.91 4.38
CA ARG A 269 12.53 2.17 4.62
C ARG A 269 12.10 1.19 5.72
N PRO A 270 11.61 1.63 6.89
CA PRO A 270 11.10 0.74 7.92
C PRO A 270 9.80 0.10 7.43
N LEU A 271 9.46 -1.09 7.93
CA LEU A 271 8.30 -1.84 7.48
C LEU A 271 7.45 -2.33 8.67
N PRO A 272 6.10 -2.34 8.55
CA PRO A 272 5.21 -2.78 9.61
C PRO A 272 5.56 -4.17 10.18
N GLY A 273 5.51 -4.30 11.51
CA GLY A 273 5.66 -5.58 12.22
C GLY A 273 7.08 -5.96 12.63
N MET A 274 8.12 -5.29 12.12
CA MET A 274 9.50 -5.48 12.61
C MET A 274 9.71 -4.77 13.96
N PRO A 275 10.45 -5.35 14.92
CA PRO A 275 10.94 -4.61 16.09
C PRO A 275 12.01 -3.58 15.71
N ALA A 276 11.99 -2.41 16.35
CA ALA A 276 12.90 -1.29 16.05
C ALA A 276 14.39 -1.67 16.15
N ALA A 277 14.75 -2.55 17.09
CA ALA A 277 16.12 -3.03 17.25
C ALA A 277 16.58 -3.94 16.09
N ALA A 278 15.67 -4.73 15.50
CA ALA A 278 15.99 -5.54 14.32
C ALA A 278 16.17 -4.67 13.06
N VAL A 279 15.37 -3.60 12.94
CA VAL A 279 15.50 -2.60 11.87
C VAL A 279 16.87 -1.90 11.94
N LEU A 280 17.30 -1.48 13.13
CA LEU A 280 18.64 -0.92 13.33
C LEU A 280 19.75 -1.96 13.12
N GLY A 281 19.57 -3.18 13.63
CA GLY A 281 20.50 -4.29 13.46
C GLY A 281 20.76 -4.64 11.99
N ARG A 282 19.74 -4.53 11.12
CA ARG A 282 19.91 -4.67 9.67
C ARG A 282 20.83 -3.60 9.08
N VAL A 283 20.61 -2.31 9.40
CA VAL A 283 21.45 -1.21 8.89
C VAL A 283 22.91 -1.39 9.33
N LEU A 284 23.13 -1.77 10.59
CA LEU A 284 24.47 -2.05 11.12
C LEU A 284 25.10 -3.29 10.49
N THR A 285 24.31 -4.33 10.18
CA THR A 285 24.79 -5.55 9.51
C THR A 285 25.18 -5.28 8.07
N GLU A 286 24.38 -4.52 7.31
CA GLU A 286 24.71 -4.17 5.91
C GLU A 286 25.94 -3.25 5.82
N LEU A 287 26.13 -2.36 6.80
CA LEU A 287 27.26 -1.44 6.89
C LEU A 287 28.57 -2.12 7.33
N LEU A 288 28.55 -2.87 8.44
CA LEU A 288 29.75 -3.44 9.04
C LEU A 288 30.20 -4.75 8.36
N LYS A 289 29.40 -5.30 7.44
CA LYS A 289 29.61 -6.62 6.80
C LYS A 289 31.07 -6.95 6.38
N PRO A 290 31.89 -6.00 5.90
CA PRO A 290 33.26 -6.29 5.50
C PRO A 290 34.27 -6.51 6.64
N GLU A 291 33.97 -6.12 7.88
CA GLU A 291 34.96 -6.07 8.98
C GLU A 291 34.87 -7.24 9.98
N LEU A 292 33.68 -7.74 10.29
CA LEU A 292 33.52 -8.92 11.19
C LEU A 292 33.48 -10.21 10.37
N GLY A 293 34.10 -11.28 10.87
CA GLY A 293 34.11 -12.59 10.21
C GLY A 293 32.73 -13.25 10.20
N GLU A 294 32.51 -14.21 9.29
CA GLU A 294 31.21 -14.93 9.11
C GLU A 294 30.61 -15.48 10.42
N VAL A 295 31.47 -15.77 11.41
CA VAL A 295 31.11 -16.37 12.71
C VAL A 295 30.46 -15.39 13.69
N GLU A 296 30.69 -14.07 13.58
CA GLU A 296 30.20 -13.09 14.56
C GLU A 296 28.80 -12.53 14.24
N TRP A 297 28.34 -12.65 12.98
CA TRP A 297 27.14 -11.95 12.50
C TRP A 297 25.80 -12.32 13.15
N PRO A 298 25.46 -13.61 13.38
CA PRO A 298 24.15 -13.95 13.97
C PRO A 298 23.94 -13.30 15.34
N GLY A 299 25.02 -13.22 16.13
CA GLY A 299 25.00 -12.65 17.47
C GLY A 299 24.71 -11.15 17.51
N VAL A 300 25.01 -10.36 16.47
CA VAL A 300 24.79 -8.90 16.51
C VAL A 300 23.29 -8.55 16.46
N ALA A 301 22.52 -9.24 15.61
CA ALA A 301 21.08 -9.03 15.51
C ALA A 301 20.35 -9.56 16.77
N GLU A 302 20.73 -10.73 17.27
CA GLU A 302 20.17 -11.30 18.50
C GLU A 302 20.55 -10.49 19.76
N MET A 303 21.78 -9.96 19.82
CA MET A 303 22.22 -9.05 20.89
C MET A 303 21.38 -7.77 20.91
N LEU A 304 21.19 -7.12 19.75
CA LEU A 304 20.34 -5.93 19.64
C LEU A 304 18.88 -6.22 19.99
N ALA A 305 18.35 -7.38 19.59
CA ALA A 305 16.99 -7.79 19.93
C ALA A 305 16.81 -8.19 21.42
N GLY A 306 17.89 -8.60 22.11
CA GLY A 306 17.90 -8.97 23.52
C GLY A 306 18.18 -7.81 24.50
N LEU A 307 18.47 -6.62 24.00
CA LEU A 307 18.76 -5.43 24.80
C LEU A 307 17.50 -4.61 25.13
N PRO A 308 17.52 -3.79 26.20
CA PRO A 308 16.49 -2.78 26.43
C PRO A 308 16.39 -1.79 25.26
N LEU A 309 15.19 -1.22 25.06
CA LEU A 309 14.93 -0.18 24.03
C LEU A 309 15.82 1.07 24.22
N GLU A 310 16.28 1.31 25.44
CA GLU A 310 17.40 2.22 25.71
C GLU A 310 18.72 1.51 25.45
N ILE A 311 19.33 1.74 24.28
CA ILE A 311 20.74 1.39 24.03
C ILE A 311 21.57 2.17 25.04
N GLY A 312 22.16 1.46 26.01
CA GLY A 312 23.02 2.06 27.02
C GLY A 312 24.16 2.87 26.39
N HIS A 313 24.49 4.01 27.00
CA HIS A 313 25.44 5.00 26.45
C HIS A 313 26.75 4.39 25.94
N ASP A 314 27.28 3.39 26.66
CA ASP A 314 28.52 2.70 26.30
C ASP A 314 28.41 1.91 24.99
N LEU A 315 27.32 1.16 24.80
CA LEU A 315 27.09 0.41 23.55
C LEU A 315 26.76 1.35 22.38
N ALA A 316 26.02 2.43 22.63
CA ALA A 316 25.79 3.46 21.62
C ALA A 316 27.10 4.13 21.19
N ALA A 317 28.08 4.26 22.10
CA ALA A 317 29.42 4.73 21.78
C ALA A 317 30.27 3.68 21.03
N GLU A 318 30.18 2.40 21.41
CA GLU A 318 30.91 1.32 20.72
C GLU A 318 30.42 1.13 19.27
N LEU A 319 29.10 1.03 19.07
CA LEU A 319 28.51 0.88 17.73
C LEU A 319 28.83 2.10 16.86
N ARG A 320 28.78 3.31 17.42
CA ARG A 320 29.24 4.54 16.77
C ARG A 320 30.72 4.45 16.39
N ALA A 321 31.61 3.98 17.27
CA ALA A 321 33.04 3.85 16.96
C ALA A 321 33.29 2.85 15.81
N ARG A 322 32.57 1.73 15.76
CA ARG A 322 32.61 0.76 14.65
C ARG A 322 32.12 1.39 13.33
N VAL A 323 30.97 2.07 13.34
CA VAL A 323 30.44 2.77 12.14
C VAL A 323 31.38 3.88 11.65
N LEU A 324 32.07 4.58 12.56
CA LEU A 324 33.04 5.62 12.23
C LEU A 324 34.35 5.07 11.65
N ALA A 325 34.77 3.86 12.03
CA ALA A 325 35.91 3.18 11.40
C ALA A 325 35.63 2.89 9.92
N PHE A 326 34.46 2.33 9.62
CA PHE A 326 34.01 2.06 8.24
C PHE A 326 33.77 3.34 7.43
N GLY A 327 33.18 4.39 8.04
CA GLY A 327 32.80 5.62 7.35
C GLY A 327 33.95 6.51 6.86
N GLY A 328 35.19 6.20 7.24
CA GLY A 328 36.38 6.99 6.88
C GLY A 328 36.37 8.41 7.47
N SER A 329 37.31 9.24 7.02
CA SER A 329 37.51 10.60 7.57
C SER A 329 36.39 11.60 7.22
N ALA A 330 35.57 11.31 6.20
CA ALA A 330 34.39 12.11 5.85
C ALA A 330 33.13 11.68 6.64
N GLY A 331 33.08 10.43 7.11
CA GLY A 331 32.00 9.91 7.93
C GLY A 331 30.84 9.27 7.15
N HIS A 332 29.75 9.02 7.88
CA HIS A 332 28.61 8.22 7.41
C HIS A 332 27.24 8.92 7.63
N VAL A 333 26.29 8.62 6.76
CA VAL A 333 24.89 9.09 6.81
C VAL A 333 23.93 7.91 6.76
N VAL A 334 23.14 7.71 7.81
CA VAL A 334 22.00 6.79 7.80
C VAL A 334 20.77 7.55 7.32
N PHE A 335 20.25 7.20 6.14
CA PHE A 335 19.01 7.74 5.61
C PHE A 335 17.84 6.78 5.87
N ILE A 336 16.73 7.32 6.38
CA ILE A 336 15.49 6.59 6.65
C ILE A 336 14.32 7.30 5.99
N ASP A 337 13.65 6.62 5.08
CA ASP A 337 12.49 7.16 4.36
C ASP A 337 11.19 6.64 4.99
N GLN A 338 10.17 7.49 5.04
CA GLN A 338 8.78 7.14 5.41
C GLN A 338 8.64 6.55 6.83
N LEU A 339 9.15 7.25 7.86
CA LEU A 339 8.88 6.88 9.27
C LEU A 339 7.37 6.82 9.59
N GLU A 340 6.54 7.58 8.86
CA GLU A 340 5.08 7.60 9.01
C GLU A 340 4.36 6.28 8.64
N GLU A 341 5.04 5.32 8.02
CA GLU A 341 4.48 4.02 7.62
C GLU A 341 4.78 2.90 8.62
N TYR A 342 5.55 3.23 9.65
CA TYR A 342 5.90 2.33 10.75
C TYR A 342 4.97 2.62 11.94
N ASP A 343 4.81 1.65 12.85
CA ASP A 343 4.02 1.86 14.07
C ASP A 343 4.57 3.08 14.85
N PRO A 344 3.76 4.07 15.25
CA PRO A 344 4.28 5.29 15.88
C PRO A 344 5.14 5.06 17.12
N TRP A 345 4.89 3.99 17.89
CA TRP A 345 5.72 3.63 19.05
C TRP A 345 7.05 3.02 18.61
N ALA A 346 7.03 2.04 17.70
CA ALA A 346 8.24 1.48 17.11
C ALA A 346 9.09 2.54 16.35
N ALA A 347 8.45 3.53 15.71
CA ALA A 347 9.10 4.65 15.04
C ALA A 347 9.80 5.59 16.02
N ARG A 348 9.16 5.90 17.14
CA ARG A 348 9.76 6.63 18.28
C ARG A 348 10.96 5.88 18.86
N ASP A 349 10.84 4.57 19.08
CA ASP A 349 11.92 3.75 19.64
C ASP A 349 13.10 3.65 18.67
N LEU A 350 12.84 3.40 17.38
CA LEU A 350 13.85 3.40 16.31
C LEU A 350 14.57 4.75 16.25
N PHE A 351 13.82 5.85 16.20
CA PHE A 351 14.36 7.21 16.16
C PHE A 351 15.17 7.56 17.42
N GLY A 352 14.74 7.11 18.59
CA GLY A 352 15.50 7.24 19.84
C GLY A 352 16.85 6.51 19.80
N MET A 353 16.87 5.26 19.35
CA MET A 353 18.10 4.47 19.20
C MET A 353 19.06 5.08 18.18
N LEU A 354 18.55 5.62 17.08
CA LEU A 354 19.34 6.32 16.06
C LEU A 354 19.91 7.66 16.55
N ALA A 355 19.12 8.43 17.31
CA ALA A 355 19.59 9.65 17.95
C ALA A 355 20.70 9.36 18.98
N ALA A 356 20.58 8.25 19.73
CA ALA A 356 21.62 7.76 20.63
C ALA A 356 22.88 7.29 19.87
N LEU A 357 22.73 6.63 18.71
CA LEU A 357 23.84 6.18 17.85
C LEU A 357 24.56 7.35 17.14
N ALA A 358 23.86 8.40 16.74
CA ALA A 358 24.49 9.62 16.24
C ALA A 358 25.21 10.39 17.37
N GLY A 359 24.51 10.62 18.50
CA GLY A 359 25.05 11.26 19.71
C GLY A 359 25.24 12.78 19.58
N LYS A 360 25.45 13.46 20.71
CA LYS A 360 25.63 14.93 20.73
C LYS A 360 26.98 15.35 20.12
N ASP A 361 28.07 14.64 20.44
CA ASP A 361 29.43 14.95 19.96
C ASP A 361 29.79 14.30 18.61
N GLY A 362 29.02 13.28 18.17
CA GLY A 362 29.26 12.54 16.92
C GLY A 362 28.90 13.30 15.63
N ALA A 363 28.31 14.49 15.75
CA ALA A 363 27.75 15.29 14.67
C ALA A 363 28.73 15.64 13.53
N ALA A 364 30.04 15.51 13.74
CA ALA A 364 31.05 15.69 12.71
C ALA A 364 31.09 14.54 11.68
N ALA A 365 30.76 13.31 12.08
CA ALA A 365 31.11 12.11 11.30
C ALA A 365 30.06 10.97 11.29
N LEU A 366 29.02 11.00 12.13
CA LEU A 366 27.85 10.13 11.97
C LEU A 366 26.55 10.94 12.06
N ARG A 367 25.74 10.86 11.01
CA ARG A 367 24.53 11.68 10.83
C ARG A 367 23.32 10.79 10.49
N VAL A 368 22.15 11.15 10.99
CA VAL A 368 20.87 10.49 10.70
C VAL A 368 19.95 11.46 9.97
N VAL A 369 19.42 11.05 8.82
CA VAL A 369 18.41 11.81 8.06
C VAL A 369 17.14 10.97 7.99
N ALA A 370 16.01 11.52 8.43
CA ALA A 370 14.71 10.86 8.36
C ALA A 370 13.72 11.65 7.50
N THR A 371 12.81 10.99 6.78
CA THR A 371 11.57 11.63 6.30
C THR A 371 10.38 11.21 7.16
N ALA A 372 9.48 12.18 7.42
CA ALA A 372 8.31 11.99 8.28
C ALA A 372 7.10 12.82 7.77
N ARG A 373 5.87 12.45 8.15
CA ARG A 373 4.74 13.38 8.16
C ARG A 373 4.83 14.31 9.39
N PRO A 374 4.08 15.43 9.44
CA PRO A 374 4.06 16.29 10.62
C PRO A 374 3.34 15.69 11.84
N ASP A 375 2.40 14.76 11.61
CA ASP A 375 1.57 14.11 12.64
C ASP A 375 2.38 13.21 13.60
N ILE A 376 3.32 12.41 13.08
CA ILE A 376 4.15 11.52 13.89
C ILE A 376 5.19 12.28 14.76
N LEU A 377 5.44 13.58 14.50
CA LEU A 377 6.41 14.38 15.26
C LEU A 377 6.08 14.43 16.75
N ASP A 378 4.79 14.50 17.12
CA ASP A 378 4.34 14.51 18.51
C ASP A 378 4.68 13.20 19.27
N VAL A 379 4.89 12.10 18.55
CA VAL A 379 5.29 10.80 19.11
C VAL A 379 6.81 10.64 19.13
N LEU A 380 7.51 11.16 18.11
CA LEU A 380 8.96 11.18 17.99
C LEU A 380 9.64 12.12 18.99
N VAL A 381 9.03 13.25 19.33
CA VAL A 381 9.56 14.21 20.32
C VAL A 381 9.34 13.69 21.74
N THR A 382 10.43 13.53 22.49
CA THR A 382 10.43 13.02 23.86
C THR A 382 11.31 13.88 24.77
N ALA A 383 11.15 13.74 26.09
CA ALA A 383 11.99 14.46 27.06
C ALA A 383 13.49 14.09 26.98
N SER A 384 13.86 12.96 26.37
CA SER A 384 15.25 12.54 26.20
C SER A 384 15.87 12.96 24.86
N ASN A 385 15.06 13.32 23.86
CA ASN A 385 15.54 13.73 22.53
C ASN A 385 15.13 15.14 22.09
N SER A 386 14.32 15.89 22.87
CA SER A 386 13.81 17.22 22.51
C SER A 386 14.90 18.18 22.02
N ASP A 387 16.03 18.30 22.74
CA ASP A 387 17.20 19.09 22.32
C ASP A 387 17.69 18.76 20.90
N LEU A 388 17.67 17.48 20.55
CA LEU A 388 18.17 16.97 19.27
C LEU A 388 17.16 17.20 18.14
N VAL A 389 15.86 17.19 18.44
CA VAL A 389 14.79 17.34 17.44
C VAL A 389 14.44 18.81 17.18
N SER A 390 14.35 19.65 18.22
CA SER A 390 13.77 21.01 18.14
C SER A 390 14.43 21.92 17.10
N GLU A 391 15.71 21.71 16.80
CA GLU A 391 16.46 22.48 15.79
C GLU A 391 16.92 21.63 14.58
N ALA A 392 16.34 20.43 14.43
CA ALA A 392 16.66 19.46 13.38
C ALA A 392 15.48 19.18 12.42
N VAL A 393 14.26 19.67 12.72
CA VAL A 393 13.09 19.50 11.83
C VAL A 393 13.14 20.50 10.68
N CYS A 394 13.36 19.98 9.48
CA CYS A 394 13.26 20.70 8.21
C CYS A 394 11.86 20.50 7.61
N PHE A 395 10.92 21.38 7.92
CA PHE A 395 9.61 21.38 7.26
C PHE A 395 9.75 21.62 5.74
N LEU A 396 9.05 20.83 4.93
CA LEU A 396 9.05 20.88 3.47
C LEU A 396 7.65 21.21 2.92
N ALA A 397 7.45 22.47 2.55
CA ALA A 397 6.20 22.94 1.94
C ALA A 397 5.99 22.35 0.52
N PRO A 398 4.75 22.31 0.00
CA PRO A 398 4.49 22.12 -1.43
C PRO A 398 5.30 23.10 -2.30
N LEU A 399 5.59 22.75 -3.56
CA LEU A 399 6.27 23.67 -4.48
C LEU A 399 5.43 24.93 -4.74
N SER A 400 6.09 26.10 -4.72
CA SER A 400 5.52 27.35 -5.22
C SER A 400 5.26 27.24 -6.73
N GLY A 401 4.43 28.11 -7.31
CA GLY A 401 4.21 28.12 -8.76
C GLY A 401 5.49 28.30 -9.59
N ARG A 402 6.45 29.11 -9.09
CA ARG A 402 7.76 29.33 -9.72
C ARG A 402 8.65 28.09 -9.65
N ASP A 403 8.64 27.40 -8.53
CA ASP A 403 9.49 26.23 -8.32
C ASP A 403 8.90 24.98 -8.97
N LEU A 404 7.57 24.92 -9.07
CA LEU A 404 6.83 23.97 -9.90
C LEU A 404 7.14 24.18 -11.38
N MET A 405 7.17 25.42 -11.89
CA MET A 405 7.61 25.71 -13.26
C MET A 405 9.01 25.14 -13.53
N ARG A 406 9.97 25.37 -12.62
CA ARG A 406 11.32 24.79 -12.74
C ARG A 406 11.33 23.26 -12.72
N ALA A 407 10.49 22.63 -11.90
CA ALA A 407 10.33 21.17 -11.85
C ALA A 407 9.61 20.58 -13.09
N VAL A 408 9.01 21.42 -13.95
CA VAL A 408 8.38 21.06 -15.23
C VAL A 408 9.34 21.30 -16.40
N THR A 409 9.99 22.48 -16.48
CA THR A 409 10.90 22.82 -17.61
C THR A 409 12.30 22.25 -17.45
N GLY A 410 12.92 22.36 -16.28
CA GLY A 410 14.30 21.93 -16.05
C GLY A 410 14.65 20.48 -16.46
N PRO A 411 13.75 19.49 -16.27
CA PRO A 411 13.97 18.13 -16.80
C PRO A 411 14.02 18.08 -18.33
N VAL A 412 13.28 18.95 -19.02
CA VAL A 412 13.29 19.11 -20.49
C VAL A 412 14.51 19.90 -20.95
N ASP A 413 14.82 21.01 -20.28
CA ASP A 413 16.00 21.84 -20.53
C ASP A 413 17.31 21.00 -20.42
N ALA A 414 17.28 19.91 -19.65
CA ALA A 414 18.37 18.94 -19.47
C ALA A 414 18.37 17.75 -20.47
N VAL A 415 17.43 17.71 -21.43
CA VAL A 415 17.41 16.75 -22.56
C VAL A 415 17.52 17.55 -23.86
N PRO A 416 18.70 17.60 -24.50
CA PRO A 416 18.86 18.38 -25.72
C PRO A 416 17.98 17.83 -26.84
N GLY A 417 17.36 18.72 -27.61
CA GLY A 417 16.43 18.29 -28.67
C GLY A 417 15.09 17.76 -28.14
N LEU A 418 14.70 18.12 -26.91
CA LEU A 418 13.34 18.03 -26.40
C LEU A 418 12.84 19.44 -26.07
N TRP A 419 11.57 19.73 -26.36
CA TRP A 419 10.94 21.00 -25.97
C TRP A 419 9.43 20.85 -25.72
N PHE A 420 8.86 21.82 -25.02
CA PHE A 420 7.41 22.01 -24.94
C PHE A 420 6.91 22.90 -26.09
N GLU A 421 5.69 22.67 -26.54
CA GLU A 421 4.94 23.65 -27.32
C GLU A 421 4.71 24.95 -26.48
N PRO A 422 4.79 26.16 -27.07
CA PRO A 422 4.70 27.41 -26.31
C PRO A 422 3.43 27.55 -25.45
N GLY A 423 3.59 27.87 -24.16
CA GLY A 423 2.48 28.00 -23.20
C GLY A 423 1.96 26.68 -22.61
N LEU A 424 2.46 25.53 -23.05
CA LEU A 424 2.12 24.24 -22.45
C LEU A 424 2.61 24.07 -21.00
N PRO A 425 3.80 24.54 -20.58
CA PRO A 425 4.21 24.50 -19.17
C PRO A 425 3.25 25.26 -18.26
N ASP A 426 2.83 26.48 -18.66
CA ASP A 426 1.88 27.30 -17.91
C ASP A 426 0.51 26.61 -17.78
N ARG A 427 0.04 25.95 -18.85
CA ARG A 427 -1.20 25.14 -18.82
C ARG A 427 -1.08 23.94 -17.87
N ILE A 428 0.03 23.19 -17.91
CA ILE A 428 0.30 22.07 -16.99
C ILE A 428 0.27 22.53 -15.53
N ILE A 429 0.78 23.74 -15.25
CA ILE A 429 0.81 24.34 -13.91
C ILE A 429 -0.57 24.83 -13.46
N ALA A 430 -1.37 25.37 -14.37
CA ALA A 430 -2.74 25.78 -14.10
C ALA A 430 -3.66 24.58 -13.80
N ASP A 431 -3.53 23.50 -14.58
CA ASP A 431 -4.26 22.25 -14.35
C ASP A 431 -3.81 21.56 -13.04
N ALA A 432 -2.54 21.77 -12.63
CA ALA A 432 -1.96 21.31 -11.37
C ALA A 432 -2.43 22.14 -10.14
N SER A 433 -3.74 22.05 -9.86
CA SER A 433 -4.44 22.54 -8.66
C SER A 433 -3.55 22.59 -7.41
N GLU A 434 -3.64 23.66 -6.59
CA GLU A 434 -2.76 23.93 -5.43
C GLU A 434 -2.87 22.96 -4.23
N ARG A 435 -3.43 21.76 -4.42
CA ARG A 435 -3.51 20.71 -3.40
C ARG A 435 -2.11 20.15 -3.08
N PRO A 436 -1.86 19.70 -1.84
CA PRO A 436 -0.72 18.83 -1.52
C PRO A 436 -0.69 17.61 -2.45
N GLY A 437 0.49 17.06 -2.73
CA GLY A 437 0.63 15.88 -3.58
C GLY A 437 0.50 16.10 -5.10
N ARG A 438 0.36 17.35 -5.59
CA ARG A 438 0.26 17.64 -7.04
C ARG A 438 1.48 17.20 -7.88
N MET A 439 2.67 17.12 -7.29
CA MET A 439 3.91 16.85 -8.05
C MET A 439 4.01 15.45 -8.67
N PRO A 440 3.74 14.34 -7.94
CA PRO A 440 3.62 13.00 -8.52
C PRO A 440 2.67 12.92 -9.73
N MET A 441 1.59 13.70 -9.72
CA MET A 441 0.60 13.73 -10.81
C MET A 441 1.09 14.53 -12.01
N VAL A 442 1.76 15.67 -11.79
CA VAL A 442 2.47 16.41 -12.85
C VAL A 442 3.57 15.55 -13.47
N GLN A 443 4.36 14.83 -12.66
CA GLN A 443 5.38 13.91 -13.16
C GLN A 443 4.78 12.72 -13.94
N PHE A 444 3.65 12.16 -13.49
CA PHE A 444 2.91 11.14 -14.24
C PHE A 444 2.42 11.67 -15.59
N ALA A 445 1.73 12.81 -15.60
CA ALA A 445 1.23 13.46 -16.80
C ALA A 445 2.36 13.81 -17.78
N LEU A 446 3.52 14.23 -17.28
CA LEU A 446 4.71 14.50 -18.10
C LEU A 446 5.35 13.22 -18.67
N THR A 447 5.40 12.12 -17.91
CA THR A 447 5.80 10.80 -18.45
C THR A 447 4.82 10.34 -19.54
N GLU A 448 3.52 10.44 -19.32
CA GLU A 448 2.49 10.06 -20.31
C GLU A 448 2.51 10.95 -21.56
N LEU A 449 2.78 12.25 -21.40
CA LEU A 449 2.96 13.19 -22.51
C LEU A 449 4.25 12.91 -23.29
N TRP A 450 5.34 12.55 -22.61
CA TRP A 450 6.58 12.10 -23.25
C TRP A 450 6.38 10.83 -24.11
N MET A 451 5.51 9.92 -23.67
CA MET A 451 5.17 8.71 -24.44
C MET A 451 4.27 9.00 -25.65
N ARG A 452 3.50 10.10 -25.63
CA ARG A 452 2.63 10.57 -26.74
C ARG A 452 3.23 11.72 -27.56
N ARG A 453 4.49 12.08 -27.33
CA ARG A 453 5.15 13.25 -27.94
C ARG A 453 5.30 13.10 -29.46
N THR A 454 5.32 14.22 -30.18
CA THR A 454 5.49 14.24 -31.64
C THR A 454 6.95 14.56 -31.97
N HIS A 455 7.72 13.53 -32.36
CA HIS A 455 9.19 13.54 -32.48
C HIS A 455 9.90 14.02 -31.18
N SER A 456 10.15 15.32 -31.11
CA SER A 456 10.87 16.06 -30.06
C SER A 456 10.00 17.07 -29.31
N THR A 457 8.72 17.21 -29.70
CA THR A 457 7.79 18.19 -29.12
C THR A 457 6.81 17.52 -28.17
N LEU A 458 6.74 18.01 -26.93
CA LEU A 458 5.62 17.78 -26.02
C LEU A 458 4.49 18.75 -26.44
N THR A 459 3.37 18.24 -26.97
CA THR A 459 2.36 19.06 -27.67
C THR A 459 1.08 19.31 -26.88
N HIS A 460 0.40 20.42 -27.17
CA HIS A 460 -0.92 20.76 -26.63
C HIS A 460 -2.02 19.77 -27.05
N SER A 461 -1.90 19.14 -28.22
CA SER A 461 -2.81 18.08 -28.67
C SER A 461 -2.67 16.86 -27.75
N ALA A 462 -1.50 16.23 -27.71
CA ALA A 462 -1.27 15.02 -26.90
C ALA A 462 -1.62 15.23 -25.41
N TYR A 463 -1.41 16.45 -24.90
CA TYR A 463 -1.80 16.84 -23.55
C TYR A 463 -3.32 17.00 -23.36
N ALA A 464 -4.06 17.46 -24.38
CA ALA A 464 -5.52 17.47 -24.38
C ALA A 464 -6.13 16.07 -24.60
N ASP A 465 -5.56 15.28 -25.51
CA ASP A 465 -5.99 13.93 -25.86
C ASP A 465 -5.88 12.96 -24.67
N MET A 466 -4.89 13.16 -23.78
CA MET A 466 -4.80 12.44 -22.51
C MET A 466 -5.64 13.04 -21.36
N GLY A 467 -6.32 14.18 -21.57
CA GLY A 467 -7.18 14.80 -20.54
C GLY A 467 -6.44 15.62 -19.46
N GLY A 468 -5.24 16.13 -19.75
CA GLY A 468 -4.44 16.95 -18.83
C GLY A 468 -3.94 16.19 -17.59
N VAL A 469 -3.51 16.91 -16.54
CA VAL A 469 -2.89 16.29 -15.34
C VAL A 469 -3.78 15.24 -14.68
N ALA A 470 -5.07 15.53 -14.48
CA ALA A 470 -5.99 14.61 -13.82
C ALA A 470 -6.47 13.48 -14.75
N GLY A 471 -6.84 13.83 -15.99
CA GLY A 471 -7.37 12.85 -16.96
C GLY A 471 -6.37 11.77 -17.33
N ALA A 472 -5.08 12.12 -17.47
CA ALA A 472 -4.05 11.17 -17.90
C ALA A 472 -3.91 10.00 -16.91
N PHE A 473 -4.00 10.30 -15.61
CA PHE A 473 -3.94 9.28 -14.59
C PHE A 473 -5.20 8.40 -14.56
N VAL A 474 -6.39 9.00 -14.65
CA VAL A 474 -7.66 8.25 -14.67
C VAL A 474 -7.76 7.34 -15.90
N ALA A 475 -7.44 7.85 -17.08
CA ALA A 475 -7.47 7.08 -18.33
C ALA A 475 -6.48 5.90 -18.31
N TYR A 476 -5.28 6.09 -17.75
CA TYR A 476 -4.31 5.01 -17.56
C TYR A 476 -4.81 3.95 -16.56
N ALA A 477 -5.38 4.40 -15.44
CA ALA A 477 -5.83 3.51 -14.38
C ALA A 477 -7.04 2.67 -14.83
N ASP A 478 -8.08 3.30 -15.40
CA ASP A 478 -9.25 2.58 -15.88
C ASP A 478 -8.96 1.70 -17.12
N GLY A 479 -8.16 2.18 -18.08
CA GLY A 479 -7.73 1.37 -19.23
C GLY A 479 -6.89 0.14 -18.84
N THR A 480 -6.14 0.21 -17.73
CA THR A 480 -5.47 -0.96 -17.15
C THR A 480 -6.48 -1.98 -16.61
N LEU A 481 -7.59 -1.53 -16.00
CA LEU A 481 -8.62 -2.42 -15.47
C LEU A 481 -9.54 -3.03 -16.55
N GLU A 482 -9.64 -2.39 -17.72
CA GLU A 482 -10.37 -2.94 -18.87
C GLU A 482 -9.72 -4.22 -19.39
N GLY A 483 -8.38 -4.32 -19.35
CA GLY A 483 -7.62 -5.51 -19.77
C GLY A 483 -7.75 -6.73 -18.85
N LEU A 484 -8.28 -6.58 -17.63
CA LEU A 484 -8.43 -7.66 -16.66
C LEU A 484 -9.55 -8.65 -17.04
N THR A 485 -9.49 -9.88 -16.50
CA THR A 485 -10.65 -10.79 -16.51
C THR A 485 -11.71 -10.34 -15.50
N GLN A 486 -12.91 -10.94 -15.55
CA GLN A 486 -13.99 -10.58 -14.63
C GLN A 486 -13.63 -10.88 -13.16
N ALA A 487 -13.05 -12.05 -12.87
CA ALA A 487 -12.66 -12.41 -11.51
C ALA A 487 -11.61 -11.44 -10.91
N GLN A 488 -10.67 -10.96 -11.74
CA GLN A 488 -9.70 -9.93 -11.36
C GLN A 488 -10.40 -8.58 -11.09
N ARG A 489 -11.36 -8.16 -11.93
CA ARG A 489 -12.17 -6.96 -11.68
C ARG A 489 -12.97 -7.04 -10.38
N ASP A 490 -13.60 -8.19 -10.12
CA ASP A 490 -14.40 -8.41 -8.89
C ASP A 490 -13.49 -8.39 -7.62
N CYS A 491 -12.23 -8.82 -7.76
CA CYS A 491 -11.20 -8.75 -6.71
C CYS A 491 -10.56 -7.36 -6.55
N THR A 492 -10.72 -6.45 -7.52
CA THR A 492 -10.01 -5.17 -7.56
C THR A 492 -10.36 -4.24 -6.37
N PRO A 493 -11.64 -4.01 -6.01
CA PRO A 493 -11.99 -3.19 -4.84
C PRO A 493 -11.39 -3.73 -3.54
N ARG A 494 -11.43 -5.06 -3.37
CA ARG A 494 -10.89 -5.77 -2.19
C ARG A 494 -9.39 -5.52 -2.03
N LEU A 495 -8.62 -5.67 -3.11
CA LEU A 495 -7.16 -5.42 -3.09
C LEU A 495 -6.85 -3.96 -2.73
N PHE A 496 -7.48 -2.99 -3.40
CA PHE A 496 -7.22 -1.58 -3.11
C PHE A 496 -7.61 -1.20 -1.66
N ALA A 497 -8.72 -1.74 -1.13
CA ALA A 497 -9.10 -1.54 0.26
C ALA A 497 -8.08 -2.15 1.25
N GLN A 498 -7.42 -3.26 0.92
CA GLN A 498 -6.39 -3.89 1.77
C GLN A 498 -5.12 -3.02 1.93
N LEU A 499 -4.79 -2.21 0.91
CA LEU A 499 -3.59 -1.36 0.85
C LEU A 499 -3.79 0.06 1.41
N VAL A 500 -4.96 0.34 2.00
CA VAL A 500 -5.31 1.65 2.57
C VAL A 500 -5.74 1.49 4.03
N GLN A 501 -5.42 2.49 4.84
CA GLN A 501 -5.90 2.68 6.21
C GLN A 501 -6.63 4.03 6.32
N PHE A 502 -7.61 4.07 7.21
CA PHE A 502 -8.47 5.22 7.47
C PHE A 502 -8.09 5.81 8.83
N GLY A 503 -7.93 7.13 8.90
CA GLY A 503 -7.80 7.88 10.15
C GLY A 503 -9.14 8.38 10.68
N ASP A 504 -9.11 9.03 11.84
CA ASP A 504 -10.30 9.49 12.57
C ASP A 504 -11.16 10.55 11.83
N SER A 505 -10.66 11.10 10.71
CA SER A 505 -11.12 12.38 10.14
C SER A 505 -11.28 12.39 8.61
N ASP A 506 -11.76 11.29 8.01
CA ASP A 506 -11.82 11.07 6.54
C ASP A 506 -10.47 11.25 5.83
N THR A 507 -9.39 11.16 6.59
CA THR A 507 -8.01 11.11 6.14
C THR A 507 -7.63 9.68 5.81
N PHE A 508 -6.90 9.51 4.71
CA PHE A 508 -6.40 8.22 4.25
C PHE A 508 -4.88 8.17 4.44
N SER A 509 -4.36 6.99 4.82
CA SER A 509 -2.94 6.67 4.73
C SER A 509 -2.75 5.43 3.86
N LEU A 510 -1.62 5.37 3.17
CA LEU A 510 -1.19 4.12 2.54
C LEU A 510 -0.82 3.11 3.62
N ARG A 511 -1.16 1.85 3.40
CA ARG A 511 -0.81 0.75 4.30
C ARG A 511 -0.14 -0.36 3.48
N PRO A 512 1.20 -0.44 3.49
CA PRO A 512 1.91 -1.59 2.95
C PRO A 512 1.41 -2.89 3.60
N ALA A 513 1.07 -3.88 2.78
CA ALA A 513 0.56 -5.17 3.20
C ALA A 513 1.54 -6.28 2.82
N ARG A 514 1.73 -7.27 3.69
CA ARG A 514 2.56 -8.44 3.35
C ARG A 514 1.80 -9.31 2.36
N ALA A 515 2.47 -9.79 1.31
CA ALA A 515 1.86 -10.67 0.32
C ALA A 515 1.37 -12.01 0.93
N ALA A 516 1.87 -12.38 2.11
CA ALA A 516 1.40 -13.54 2.88
C ALA A 516 0.10 -13.27 3.68
N ASP A 517 -0.24 -12.01 3.96
CA ASP A 517 -1.49 -11.63 4.65
C ASP A 517 -2.67 -11.48 3.67
N LEU A 518 -2.40 -11.39 2.36
CA LEU A 518 -3.40 -11.28 1.29
C LEU A 518 -3.91 -12.66 0.85
N ALA A 519 -5.20 -12.73 0.47
CA ALA A 519 -5.76 -13.91 -0.18
C ALA A 519 -5.03 -14.22 -1.51
N PRO A 520 -4.86 -15.50 -1.92
CA PRO A 520 -4.11 -15.90 -3.11
C PRO A 520 -4.44 -15.13 -4.40
N GLU A 521 -5.72 -14.89 -4.64
CA GLU A 521 -6.28 -14.13 -5.76
C GLU A 521 -5.92 -12.64 -5.69
N LEU A 522 -6.01 -12.01 -4.51
CA LEU A 522 -5.60 -10.62 -4.31
C LEU A 522 -4.09 -10.45 -4.53
N ARG A 523 -3.27 -11.42 -4.10
CA ARG A 523 -1.83 -11.43 -4.35
C ARG A 523 -1.51 -11.60 -5.84
N HIS A 524 -2.24 -12.47 -6.56
CA HIS A 524 -2.03 -12.63 -8.00
C HIS A 524 -2.35 -11.34 -8.77
N LEU A 525 -3.49 -10.71 -8.46
CA LEU A 525 -3.87 -9.41 -9.00
C LEU A 525 -2.85 -8.30 -8.63
N ALA A 526 -2.28 -8.33 -7.43
CA ALA A 526 -1.24 -7.38 -7.02
C ALA A 526 0.03 -7.49 -7.89
N TRP A 527 0.44 -8.70 -8.29
CA TRP A 527 1.59 -8.91 -9.18
C TRP A 527 1.31 -8.43 -10.62
N GLU A 528 0.09 -8.64 -11.10
CA GLU A 528 -0.38 -8.14 -12.39
C GLU A 528 -0.43 -6.61 -12.41
N LEU A 529 -1.14 -5.98 -11.48
CA LEU A 529 -1.21 -4.52 -11.36
C LEU A 529 0.14 -3.86 -11.07
N ALA A 530 1.10 -4.59 -10.51
CA ALA A 530 2.48 -4.11 -10.36
C ALA A 530 3.26 -4.06 -11.68
N THR A 531 2.92 -4.92 -12.64
CA THR A 531 3.44 -4.84 -14.01
C THR A 531 2.97 -3.55 -14.70
N HIS A 532 1.74 -3.13 -14.39
CA HIS A 532 1.14 -1.86 -14.81
C HIS A 532 1.36 -0.70 -13.81
N ARG A 533 2.25 -0.84 -12.82
CA ARG A 533 2.60 0.20 -11.83
C ARG A 533 1.41 0.87 -11.11
N LEU A 534 0.24 0.25 -11.04
CA LEU A 534 -0.86 0.68 -10.16
C LEU A 534 -0.70 0.12 -8.73
N VAL A 535 0.18 -0.86 -8.57
CA VAL A 535 0.66 -1.45 -7.33
C VAL A 535 2.19 -1.43 -7.35
N VAL A 536 2.84 -1.39 -6.18
CA VAL A 536 4.29 -1.54 -6.02
C VAL A 536 4.61 -2.80 -5.23
N ARG A 537 5.70 -3.48 -5.63
CA ARG A 537 6.27 -4.64 -4.93
C ARG A 537 7.60 -4.25 -4.31
N SER A 538 7.80 -4.58 -3.05
CA SER A 538 9.07 -4.40 -2.33
C SER A 538 9.36 -5.62 -1.44
N HIS A 539 10.54 -5.69 -0.83
CA HIS A 539 10.95 -6.83 0.00
C HIS A 539 11.31 -6.38 1.42
N GLY A 540 10.84 -7.14 2.41
CA GLY A 540 11.17 -7.00 3.83
C GLY A 540 12.58 -7.48 4.17
N ALA A 541 12.91 -7.42 5.47
CA ALA A 541 14.20 -7.86 5.99
C ALA A 541 14.44 -9.37 5.76
N ASP A 542 13.41 -10.18 6.01
CA ASP A 542 13.45 -11.64 5.85
C ASP A 542 13.20 -12.12 4.41
N GLY A 543 13.23 -11.19 3.44
CA GLY A 543 12.83 -11.44 2.06
C GLY A 543 11.31 -11.56 1.84
N GLU A 544 10.48 -11.40 2.89
CA GLU A 544 9.01 -11.36 2.76
C GLU A 544 8.59 -10.29 1.72
N GLU A 545 7.70 -10.66 0.81
CA GLU A 545 7.21 -9.71 -0.19
C GLU A 545 6.15 -8.76 0.40
N ILE A 546 6.31 -7.47 0.12
CA ILE A 546 5.42 -6.38 0.50
C ILE A 546 4.75 -5.80 -0.74
N VAL A 547 3.43 -5.61 -0.64
CA VAL A 547 2.56 -4.99 -1.63
C VAL A 547 2.12 -3.62 -1.10
N ASP A 548 2.20 -2.59 -1.95
CA ASP A 548 1.95 -1.20 -1.56
C ASP A 548 1.32 -0.42 -2.73
N LEU A 549 0.77 0.77 -2.48
CA LEU A 549 0.30 1.68 -3.53
C LEU A 549 1.41 2.64 -3.95
N PRO A 550 1.58 2.93 -5.26
CA PRO A 550 2.67 3.79 -5.72
C PRO A 550 2.62 5.23 -5.19
N HIS A 551 1.42 5.78 -4.97
CA HIS A 551 1.23 7.08 -4.33
C HIS A 551 -0.21 7.29 -3.82
N GLU A 552 -0.39 7.97 -2.69
CA GLU A 552 -1.70 8.36 -2.14
C GLU A 552 -2.57 9.20 -3.10
N ALA A 553 -1.95 9.78 -4.13
CA ALA A 553 -2.65 10.63 -5.12
C ALA A 553 -3.64 9.83 -5.98
N LEU A 554 -3.45 8.50 -6.09
CA LEU A 554 -4.44 7.54 -6.59
C LEU A 554 -5.82 7.79 -5.95
N ILE A 555 -5.88 7.93 -4.62
CA ILE A 555 -7.12 8.01 -3.84
C ILE A 555 -7.87 9.32 -4.14
N GLN A 556 -7.14 10.42 -4.34
CA GLN A 556 -7.74 11.75 -4.50
C GLN A 556 -8.20 12.05 -5.93
N LEU A 557 -7.65 11.38 -6.94
CA LEU A 557 -7.85 11.72 -8.35
C LEU A 557 -8.50 10.62 -9.18
N TRP A 558 -8.62 9.39 -8.69
CA TRP A 558 -9.35 8.32 -9.36
C TRP A 558 -10.72 8.10 -8.69
N PRO A 559 -11.84 8.60 -9.24
CA PRO A 559 -13.13 8.60 -8.56
C PRO A 559 -13.65 7.19 -8.24
N ARG A 560 -13.30 6.23 -9.09
CA ARG A 560 -13.64 4.81 -8.95
C ARG A 560 -13.00 4.18 -7.70
N LEU A 561 -11.73 4.50 -7.45
CA LEU A 561 -11.03 4.09 -6.22
C LEU A 561 -11.60 4.82 -4.98
N GLY A 562 -11.90 6.12 -5.11
CA GLY A 562 -12.57 6.87 -4.04
C GLY A 562 -13.89 6.24 -3.61
N GLN A 563 -14.72 5.81 -4.56
CA GLN A 563 -15.97 5.09 -4.29
C GLN A 563 -15.71 3.76 -3.58
N TRP A 564 -14.79 2.92 -4.09
CA TRP A 564 -14.48 1.62 -3.45
C TRP A 564 -13.97 1.77 -2.03
N LEU A 565 -13.17 2.80 -1.74
CA LEU A 565 -12.69 3.07 -0.39
C LEU A 565 -13.80 3.58 0.52
N ALA A 566 -14.78 4.33 0.01
CA ALA A 566 -16.00 4.66 0.75
C ALA A 566 -16.83 3.40 1.06
N ASP A 567 -17.04 2.53 0.08
CA ASP A 567 -17.81 1.28 0.21
C ASP A 567 -17.19 0.33 1.26
N TYR A 568 -15.85 0.21 1.30
CA TYR A 568 -15.14 -0.66 2.23
C TYR A 568 -14.79 0.00 3.59
N ARG A 569 -15.10 1.28 3.80
CA ARG A 569 -14.70 2.08 4.99
C ARG A 569 -15.09 1.40 6.31
N GLU A 570 -16.34 0.94 6.43
CA GLU A 570 -16.87 0.35 7.67
C GLU A 570 -16.16 -0.96 8.03
N PHE A 571 -15.96 -1.85 7.06
CA PHE A 571 -15.22 -3.10 7.24
C PHE A 571 -13.75 -2.84 7.62
N ARG A 572 -13.12 -1.86 6.98
CA ARG A 572 -11.68 -1.57 7.17
C ARG A 572 -11.35 -0.89 8.50
N VAL A 573 -12.22 -0.01 9.00
CA VAL A 573 -12.10 0.53 10.37
C VAL A 573 -12.22 -0.60 11.39
N TRP A 574 -13.27 -1.43 11.30
CA TRP A 574 -13.44 -2.58 12.19
C TRP A 574 -12.26 -3.57 12.12
N GLN A 575 -11.71 -3.85 10.93
CA GLN A 575 -10.57 -4.75 10.81
C GLN A 575 -9.28 -4.19 11.44
N ALA A 576 -9.13 -2.85 11.49
CA ALA A 576 -8.02 -2.23 12.22
C ALA A 576 -8.18 -2.44 13.73
N GLU A 577 -9.35 -2.17 14.29
CA GLU A 577 -9.67 -2.40 15.72
C GLU A 577 -9.45 -3.87 16.13
N LEU A 578 -9.91 -4.81 15.30
CA LEU A 578 -9.69 -6.25 15.49
C LEU A 578 -8.20 -6.60 15.56
N ARG A 579 -7.40 -6.01 14.65
CA ARG A 579 -5.96 -6.30 14.55
C ARG A 579 -5.19 -5.72 15.73
N ASP A 580 -5.57 -4.55 16.20
CA ASP A 580 -5.07 -3.95 17.44
C ASP A 580 -5.36 -4.84 18.66
N ASP A 581 -6.58 -5.36 18.80
CA ASP A 581 -6.93 -6.28 19.89
C ASP A 581 -6.20 -7.63 19.80
N PHE A 582 -6.04 -8.16 18.59
CA PHE A 582 -5.20 -9.33 18.33
C PHE A 582 -3.74 -9.09 18.75
N LEU A 583 -3.13 -7.96 18.38
CA LEU A 583 -1.76 -7.61 18.76
C LEU A 583 -1.63 -7.39 20.28
N ARG A 584 -2.59 -6.69 20.91
CA ARG A 584 -2.66 -6.51 22.37
C ARG A 584 -2.84 -7.83 23.12
N TRP A 585 -3.51 -8.82 22.54
CA TRP A 585 -3.61 -10.19 23.06
C TRP A 585 -2.33 -11.01 22.86
N LYS A 586 -1.70 -10.91 21.68
CA LYS A 586 -0.43 -11.58 21.34
C LYS A 586 0.72 -11.13 22.24
N ALA A 587 0.80 -9.83 22.55
CA ALA A 587 1.81 -9.23 23.42
C ALA A 587 1.66 -9.61 24.92
N GLN A 588 0.46 -10.00 25.37
CA GLN A 588 0.18 -10.35 26.77
C GLN A 588 0.11 -11.87 26.98
N ASP A 589 1.10 -12.60 26.44
CA ASP A 589 1.25 -14.06 26.45
C ASP A 589 -0.07 -14.81 26.19
N ARG A 590 -0.82 -14.35 25.17
CA ARG A 590 -2.10 -14.94 24.75
C ARG A 590 -3.15 -15.02 25.87
N GLY A 591 -3.05 -14.14 26.87
CA GLY A 591 -3.84 -14.13 28.09
C GLY A 591 -5.36 -14.14 27.82
N SER A 592 -6.03 -15.18 28.32
CA SER A 592 -7.46 -15.47 28.04
C SER A 592 -8.51 -14.47 28.57
N ALA A 593 -8.06 -13.31 29.06
CA ALA A 593 -8.87 -12.16 29.41
C ALA A 593 -9.12 -11.24 28.18
N ARG A 594 -8.14 -11.09 27.27
CA ARG A 594 -8.25 -10.30 26.01
C ARG A 594 -8.67 -11.13 24.79
N LEU A 595 -9.58 -12.07 24.99
CA LEU A 595 -10.27 -12.77 23.89
C LEU A 595 -11.66 -12.16 23.75
N LEU A 596 -12.08 -11.87 22.51
CA LEU A 596 -13.36 -11.24 22.18
C LEU A 596 -14.53 -11.93 22.89
N SER A 597 -15.51 -11.15 23.35
CA SER A 597 -16.69 -11.68 24.04
C SER A 597 -17.90 -10.76 23.88
N GLY A 598 -19.10 -11.28 24.14
CA GLY A 598 -20.31 -10.47 24.03
C GLY A 598 -20.53 -9.92 22.60
N PRO A 599 -20.91 -8.64 22.44
CA PRO A 599 -21.15 -8.02 21.13
C PRO A 599 -19.97 -8.11 20.17
N ASP A 600 -18.76 -7.84 20.63
CA ASP A 600 -17.54 -7.74 19.80
C ASP A 600 -17.26 -9.08 19.09
N LEU A 601 -17.49 -10.20 19.80
CA LEU A 601 -17.41 -11.55 19.24
C LEU A 601 -18.55 -11.87 18.26
N ALA A 602 -19.74 -11.30 18.45
CA ALA A 602 -20.85 -11.47 17.53
C ALA A 602 -20.60 -10.71 16.22
N VAL A 603 -20.17 -9.44 16.30
CA VAL A 603 -19.75 -8.63 15.15
C VAL A 603 -18.63 -9.32 14.39
N ALA A 604 -17.57 -9.76 15.08
CA ALA A 604 -16.45 -10.43 14.43
C ALA A 604 -16.81 -11.77 13.78
N LEU A 605 -17.82 -12.49 14.28
CA LEU A 605 -18.33 -13.70 13.64
C LEU A 605 -19.26 -13.40 12.45
N SER A 606 -19.94 -12.25 12.42
CA SER A 606 -20.71 -11.77 11.26
C SER A 606 -19.77 -11.35 10.14
N ARG A 607 -18.79 -10.48 10.42
CA ARG A 607 -17.78 -10.04 9.45
C ARG A 607 -16.95 -11.20 8.89
N LEU A 608 -16.68 -12.24 9.68
CA LEU A 608 -16.01 -13.46 9.20
C LEU A 608 -16.90 -14.36 8.32
N ALA A 609 -18.22 -14.21 8.36
CA ALA A 609 -19.14 -14.86 7.42
C ALA A 609 -19.36 -14.02 6.15
N GLU A 610 -19.39 -12.69 6.28
CA GLU A 610 -19.51 -11.72 5.18
C GLU A 610 -18.23 -11.66 4.31
N HIS A 611 -17.07 -11.60 4.96
CA HIS A 611 -15.75 -11.40 4.34
C HIS A 611 -14.74 -12.50 4.76
N PRO A 612 -15.01 -13.79 4.46
CA PRO A 612 -14.21 -14.90 4.98
C PRO A 612 -12.75 -14.91 4.51
N GLU A 613 -12.47 -14.32 3.35
CA GLU A 613 -11.15 -14.28 2.70
C GLU A 613 -10.35 -13.00 3.00
N ASP A 614 -11.02 -11.88 3.28
CA ASP A 614 -10.37 -10.57 3.51
C ASP A 614 -9.78 -10.44 4.93
N ILE A 615 -10.00 -11.45 5.77
CA ILE A 615 -9.50 -11.60 7.14
C ILE A 615 -8.32 -12.57 7.14
N SER A 616 -7.20 -12.17 7.76
CA SER A 616 -5.97 -12.98 7.77
C SER A 616 -6.12 -14.29 8.55
N ALA A 617 -5.19 -15.23 8.37
CA ALA A 617 -5.20 -16.48 9.12
C ALA A 617 -5.08 -16.26 10.64
N ASP A 618 -4.20 -15.36 11.06
CA ASP A 618 -3.98 -14.95 12.47
C ASP A 618 -5.26 -14.32 13.07
N GLU A 619 -5.92 -13.41 12.35
CA GLU A 619 -7.20 -12.80 12.76
C GLU A 619 -8.32 -13.84 12.86
N ARG A 620 -8.43 -14.73 11.87
CA ARG A 620 -9.43 -15.80 11.83
C ARG A 620 -9.27 -16.75 13.02
N ASP A 621 -8.04 -17.14 13.35
CA ASP A 621 -7.78 -18.01 14.49
C ASP A 621 -8.01 -17.30 15.83
N TYR A 622 -7.75 -15.99 15.94
CA TYR A 622 -8.11 -15.18 17.12
C TYR A 622 -9.63 -15.13 17.36
N ILE A 623 -10.43 -14.92 16.30
CA ILE A 623 -11.90 -14.97 16.36
C ILE A 623 -12.39 -16.38 16.73
N LEU A 624 -11.84 -17.43 16.11
CA LEU A 624 -12.23 -18.82 16.36
C LEU A 624 -11.83 -19.29 17.77
N LEU A 625 -10.68 -18.85 18.30
CA LEU A 625 -10.26 -19.11 19.67
C LEU A 625 -11.17 -18.40 20.68
N SER A 626 -11.54 -17.15 20.39
CA SER A 626 -12.52 -16.39 21.18
C SER A 626 -13.90 -17.09 21.20
N ARG A 627 -14.36 -17.60 20.05
CA ARG A 627 -15.58 -18.43 19.92
C ARG A 627 -15.49 -19.72 20.76
N ARG A 628 -14.36 -20.43 20.73
CA ARG A 628 -14.10 -21.62 21.58
C ARG A 628 -14.13 -21.25 23.07
N ARG A 629 -13.50 -20.13 23.46
CA ARG A 629 -13.45 -19.64 24.84
C ARG A 629 -14.83 -19.24 25.37
N SER A 630 -15.65 -18.57 24.56
CA SER A 630 -17.01 -18.18 24.91
C SER A 630 -17.89 -19.41 25.18
N ARG A 631 -17.90 -20.38 24.24
CA ARG A 631 -18.59 -21.67 24.42
C ARG A 631 -18.14 -22.42 25.69
N TRP A 632 -16.85 -22.41 26.00
CA TRP A 632 -16.32 -23.06 27.22
C TRP A 632 -16.67 -22.29 28.50
N ARG A 633 -16.77 -20.95 28.48
CA ARG A 633 -17.31 -20.15 29.59
C ARG A 633 -18.78 -20.50 29.84
N ALA A 634 -19.62 -20.55 28.80
CA ALA A 634 -21.02 -20.94 28.91
C ALA A 634 -21.18 -22.38 29.46
N GLY A 635 -20.45 -23.35 28.88
CA GLY A 635 -20.44 -24.74 29.34
C GLY A 635 -20.01 -24.89 30.80
N ARG A 636 -19.00 -24.14 31.26
CA ARG A 636 -18.61 -24.12 32.68
C ARG A 636 -19.63 -23.44 33.58
N ALA A 637 -20.35 -22.42 33.13
CA ALA A 637 -21.42 -21.81 33.92
C ALA A 637 -22.55 -22.83 34.18
N VAL A 638 -22.99 -23.53 33.13
CA VAL A 638 -23.97 -24.63 33.22
C VAL A 638 -23.45 -25.76 34.14
N HIS A 639 -22.18 -26.16 33.99
CA HIS A 639 -21.61 -27.24 34.81
C HIS A 639 -21.40 -26.83 36.28
N ALA A 640 -21.00 -25.58 36.56
CA ALA A 640 -20.86 -25.07 37.92
C ALA A 640 -22.22 -24.98 38.63
N VAL A 641 -23.27 -24.53 37.92
CA VAL A 641 -24.66 -24.57 38.42
C VAL A 641 -25.12 -26.01 38.65
N SER A 642 -24.77 -26.95 37.75
CA SER A 642 -25.06 -28.38 37.92
C SER A 642 -24.39 -28.96 39.17
N GLU A 643 -23.10 -28.67 39.41
CA GLU A 643 -22.40 -29.12 40.62
C GLU A 643 -22.90 -28.44 41.90
N LEU A 644 -23.26 -27.16 41.86
CA LEU A 644 -23.90 -26.47 42.98
C LEU A 644 -25.23 -27.16 43.35
N MET A 645 -26.03 -27.52 42.34
CA MET A 645 -27.27 -28.28 42.53
C MET A 645 -27.03 -29.71 43.02
N LYS A 646 -26.04 -30.44 42.50
CA LYS A 646 -25.69 -31.78 43.04
C LYS A 646 -25.30 -31.72 44.51
N ARG A 647 -24.55 -30.69 44.93
CA ARG A 647 -24.19 -30.46 46.34
C ARG A 647 -25.40 -30.10 47.20
N ALA A 648 -26.32 -29.28 46.69
CA ALA A 648 -27.57 -28.96 47.38
C ALA A 648 -28.55 -30.15 47.48
N ALA A 649 -28.52 -31.05 46.49
CA ALA A 649 -29.38 -32.23 46.42
C ALA A 649 -28.79 -33.49 47.07
N MET A 650 -27.53 -33.45 47.55
CA MET A 650 -26.88 -34.63 48.12
C MET A 650 -27.42 -34.94 49.52
N PRO A 651 -27.99 -36.13 49.79
CA PRO A 651 -28.57 -36.44 51.07
C PRO A 651 -27.48 -36.54 52.15
N MET A 652 -27.46 -35.59 53.09
CA MET A 652 -26.56 -35.62 54.23
C MET A 652 -26.64 -36.97 54.95
N ARG A 653 -25.47 -37.58 55.16
CA ARG A 653 -25.30 -38.97 55.60
C ARG A 653 -26.03 -39.22 56.94
N ARG A 654 -26.64 -40.41 57.07
CA ARG A 654 -27.51 -40.78 58.20
C ARG A 654 -26.85 -40.59 59.57
N GLY A 655 -27.21 -39.51 60.26
CA GLY A 655 -27.44 -39.57 61.70
C GLY A 655 -28.83 -40.15 61.95
N LYS A 656 -28.95 -41.15 62.82
CA LYS A 656 -30.24 -41.47 63.45
C LYS A 656 -30.50 -40.39 64.49
N ASP A 657 -31.50 -39.56 64.26
CA ASP A 657 -32.45 -39.12 65.27
C ASP A 657 -33.66 -38.52 64.56
N SER A 658 -34.84 -38.69 65.16
CA SER A 658 -36.12 -38.41 64.53
C SER A 658 -36.86 -37.32 65.30
N GLU A 659 -36.78 -36.08 64.82
CA GLU A 659 -37.94 -35.20 64.60
C GLU A 659 -37.48 -33.87 63.94
N SER A 660 -38.44 -33.06 63.47
CA SER A 660 -38.25 -31.64 63.14
C SER A 660 -37.10 -31.25 62.17
N ARG A 661 -37.14 -31.72 60.92
CA ARG A 661 -36.38 -31.08 59.82
C ARG A 661 -37.22 -30.02 59.08
N PRO A 662 -36.66 -28.83 58.78
CA PRO A 662 -37.46 -27.71 58.29
C PRO A 662 -37.80 -27.82 56.79
N HIS A 663 -39.10 -27.84 56.52
CA HIS A 663 -39.74 -27.99 55.21
C HIS A 663 -39.32 -26.94 54.15
N TRP A 664 -38.82 -25.77 54.57
CA TRP A 664 -38.36 -24.73 53.64
C TRP A 664 -37.22 -25.19 52.72
N GLN A 665 -36.42 -26.18 53.12
CA GLN A 665 -35.28 -26.65 52.32
C GLN A 665 -35.71 -27.29 50.99
N VAL A 666 -36.83 -28.03 50.99
CA VAL A 666 -37.40 -28.61 49.76
C VAL A 666 -38.03 -27.53 48.87
N LEU A 667 -38.73 -26.56 49.49
CA LEU A 667 -39.31 -25.42 48.77
C LEU A 667 -38.22 -24.54 48.13
N ALA A 668 -37.10 -24.31 48.83
CA ALA A 668 -35.94 -23.59 48.31
C ALA A 668 -35.26 -24.35 47.16
N ALA A 669 -35.13 -25.68 47.25
CA ALA A 669 -34.59 -26.50 46.16
C ALA A 669 -35.47 -26.45 44.89
N VAL A 670 -36.79 -26.56 45.03
CA VAL A 670 -37.74 -26.46 43.91
C VAL A 670 -37.77 -25.05 43.33
N GLY A 671 -37.77 -24.01 44.17
CA GLY A 671 -37.70 -22.61 43.74
C GLY A 671 -36.40 -22.27 43.00
N LEU A 672 -35.27 -22.79 43.48
CA LEU A 672 -33.97 -22.65 42.81
C LEU A 672 -33.96 -23.37 41.45
N TRP A 673 -34.58 -24.55 41.35
CA TRP A 673 -34.68 -25.29 40.09
C TRP A 673 -35.51 -24.53 39.04
N LEU A 674 -36.66 -23.98 39.46
CA LEU A 674 -37.49 -23.06 38.66
C LEU A 674 -36.72 -21.80 38.23
N ALA A 675 -35.97 -21.18 39.16
CA ALA A 675 -35.18 -19.99 38.86
C ALA A 675 -34.05 -20.28 37.84
N VAL A 676 -33.38 -21.43 37.94
CA VAL A 676 -32.35 -21.84 36.97
C VAL A 676 -32.95 -22.17 35.60
N LEU A 677 -34.13 -22.81 35.54
CA LEU A 677 -34.85 -23.03 34.28
C LEU A 677 -35.25 -21.71 33.61
N LEU A 678 -35.79 -20.76 34.39
CA LEU A 678 -36.14 -19.43 33.89
C LEU A 678 -34.90 -18.65 33.45
N ALA A 679 -33.77 -18.75 34.17
CA ALA A 679 -32.50 -18.15 33.77
C ALA A 679 -31.98 -18.74 32.44
N ALA A 680 -31.96 -20.07 32.31
CA ALA A 680 -31.55 -20.76 31.10
C ALA A 680 -32.46 -20.41 29.90
N ALA A 681 -33.79 -20.42 30.10
CA ALA A 681 -34.74 -19.95 29.12
C ALA A 681 -34.49 -18.49 28.72
N SER A 682 -34.18 -17.60 29.67
CA SER A 682 -33.86 -16.19 29.37
C SER A 682 -32.53 -15.99 28.61
N ILE A 683 -31.64 -16.98 28.62
CA ILE A 683 -30.41 -16.99 27.82
C ILE A 683 -30.74 -17.46 26.41
N SER A 684 -31.45 -18.59 26.25
CA SER A 684 -31.88 -19.06 24.93
C SER A 684 -32.84 -18.09 24.23
N VAL A 685 -33.72 -17.40 24.96
CA VAL A 685 -34.54 -16.29 24.43
C VAL A 685 -33.65 -15.14 23.94
N ARG A 686 -32.56 -14.80 24.63
CA ARG A 686 -31.61 -13.79 24.15
C ARG A 686 -30.84 -14.25 22.93
N GLU A 687 -30.29 -15.46 22.94
CA GLU A 687 -29.59 -16.04 21.78
C GLU A 687 -30.50 -16.09 20.53
N VAL A 688 -31.80 -16.40 20.70
CA VAL A 688 -32.80 -16.36 19.62
C VAL A 688 -33.12 -14.92 19.20
N LEU A 689 -33.36 -13.99 20.13
CA LEU A 689 -33.66 -12.58 19.81
C LEU A 689 -32.48 -11.87 19.15
N ASP A 690 -31.25 -12.14 19.60
CA ASP A 690 -30.04 -11.54 19.03
C ASP A 690 -29.69 -12.20 17.68
N SER A 691 -29.98 -13.49 17.48
CA SER A 691 -29.96 -14.12 16.15
C SER A 691 -30.99 -13.48 15.20
N LEU A 692 -32.21 -13.21 15.66
CA LEU A 692 -33.24 -12.51 14.88
C LEU A 692 -32.86 -11.04 14.57
N ARG A 693 -32.10 -10.39 15.45
CA ARG A 693 -31.53 -9.05 15.22
C ARG A 693 -30.36 -9.04 14.24
N LEU A 694 -29.53 -10.09 14.20
CA LEU A 694 -28.53 -10.25 13.13
C LEU A 694 -29.18 -10.37 11.76
N HIS A 695 -30.35 -11.02 11.68
CA HIS A 695 -31.10 -11.20 10.42
C HIS A 695 -32.08 -10.04 10.14
N ALA A 696 -31.76 -8.79 10.52
CA ALA A 696 -32.68 -7.63 10.43
C ALA A 696 -33.03 -7.14 9.00
N GLN A 697 -32.95 -8.01 7.99
CA GLN A 697 -33.61 -7.86 6.67
C GLN A 697 -34.69 -8.94 6.46
N LEU A 698 -35.41 -9.33 7.53
CA LEU A 698 -36.55 -10.26 7.43
C LEU A 698 -37.60 -9.73 6.45
N GLY A 699 -37.90 -10.53 5.42
CA GLY A 699 -38.96 -10.23 4.47
C GLY A 699 -40.35 -10.52 5.05
N PRO A 700 -41.43 -10.01 4.44
CA PRO A 700 -42.80 -10.34 4.84
C PRO A 700 -43.17 -11.83 4.66
N SER A 701 -42.28 -12.64 4.09
CA SER A 701 -42.35 -14.11 4.02
C SER A 701 -41.99 -14.83 5.31
N ASP A 702 -41.17 -14.21 6.17
CA ASP A 702 -40.38 -14.94 7.18
C ASP A 702 -40.99 -14.86 8.59
N THR A 703 -41.89 -13.90 8.81
CA THR A 703 -42.68 -13.71 10.03
C THR A 703 -43.35 -14.98 10.58
N PRO A 704 -43.93 -15.90 9.77
CA PRO A 704 -44.54 -17.13 10.28
C PRO A 704 -43.55 -18.04 11.02
N ALA A 705 -42.30 -18.14 10.56
CA ALA A 705 -41.28 -18.97 11.20
C ALA A 705 -40.86 -18.39 12.56
N VAL A 706 -40.68 -17.06 12.62
CA VAL A 706 -40.34 -16.33 13.86
C VAL A 706 -41.44 -16.48 14.91
N VAL A 707 -42.71 -16.28 14.52
CA VAL A 707 -43.87 -16.47 15.41
C VAL A 707 -43.97 -17.91 15.88
N THR A 708 -43.77 -18.89 15.00
CA THR A 708 -43.80 -20.32 15.34
C THR A 708 -42.72 -20.69 16.37
N ALA A 709 -41.50 -20.16 16.23
CA ALA A 709 -40.41 -20.40 17.18
C ALA A 709 -40.74 -19.83 18.57
N ILE A 710 -41.25 -18.59 18.65
CA ILE A 710 -41.64 -17.94 19.90
C ILE A 710 -42.80 -18.69 20.58
N VAL A 711 -43.84 -19.08 19.83
CA VAL A 711 -44.99 -19.84 20.35
C VAL A 711 -44.56 -21.23 20.84
N THR A 712 -43.68 -21.92 20.11
CA THR A 712 -43.16 -23.24 20.52
C THR A 712 -42.38 -23.15 21.84
N LEU A 713 -41.52 -22.14 21.98
CA LEU A 713 -40.73 -21.91 23.19
C LEU A 713 -41.61 -21.55 24.40
N ALA A 714 -42.59 -20.66 24.21
CA ALA A 714 -43.58 -20.32 25.25
C ALA A 714 -44.41 -21.54 25.68
N THR A 715 -44.81 -22.38 24.72
CA THR A 715 -45.57 -23.62 24.98
C THR A 715 -44.73 -24.63 25.77
N ALA A 716 -43.45 -24.79 25.45
CA ALA A 716 -42.55 -25.68 26.20
C ALA A 716 -42.37 -25.22 27.65
N ILE A 717 -42.18 -23.92 27.88
CA ILE A 717 -42.06 -23.33 29.23
C ILE A 717 -43.37 -23.51 30.02
N GLY A 718 -44.52 -23.20 29.41
CA GLY A 718 -45.83 -23.38 30.04
C GLY A 718 -46.13 -24.84 30.40
N THR A 719 -45.78 -25.78 29.53
CA THR A 719 -45.94 -27.22 29.78
C THR A 719 -45.07 -27.69 30.95
N LEU A 720 -43.82 -27.24 31.03
CA LEU A 720 -42.90 -27.59 32.11
C LEU A 720 -43.37 -27.06 33.48
N ILE A 721 -43.88 -25.83 33.51
CA ILE A 721 -44.51 -25.24 34.71
C ILE A 721 -45.77 -26.02 35.10
N GLY A 722 -46.65 -26.34 34.14
CA GLY A 722 -47.89 -27.09 34.37
C GLY A 722 -47.65 -28.51 34.93
N VAL A 723 -46.68 -29.24 34.38
CA VAL A 723 -46.27 -30.56 34.91
C VAL A 723 -45.74 -30.44 36.35
N THR A 724 -44.91 -29.43 36.62
CA THR A 724 -44.33 -29.20 37.95
C THR A 724 -45.42 -28.86 38.99
N LEU A 725 -46.37 -27.98 38.66
CA LEU A 725 -47.52 -27.66 39.50
C LEU A 725 -48.45 -28.86 39.70
N THR A 726 -48.66 -29.69 38.68
CA THR A 726 -49.50 -30.91 38.78
C THR A 726 -48.86 -31.96 39.68
N ALA A 727 -47.54 -32.14 39.62
CA ALA A 727 -46.81 -33.01 40.53
C ALA A 727 -46.88 -32.51 41.99
N TYR A 728 -46.75 -31.20 42.20
CA TYR A 728 -46.91 -30.56 43.52
C TYR A 728 -48.33 -30.73 44.07
N ALA A 729 -49.36 -30.50 43.26
CA ALA A 729 -50.76 -30.68 43.67
C ALA A 729 -51.06 -32.12 44.10
N LYS A 730 -50.58 -33.12 43.35
CA LYS A 730 -50.70 -34.55 43.72
C LYS A 730 -49.97 -34.89 45.02
N TYR A 731 -48.79 -34.31 45.26
CA TYR A 731 -48.04 -34.48 46.50
C TYR A 731 -48.80 -33.90 47.72
N VAL A 732 -49.35 -32.69 47.59
CA VAL A 732 -50.17 -32.06 48.65
C VAL A 732 -51.46 -32.86 48.90
N GLN A 733 -52.14 -33.30 47.84
CA GLN A 733 -53.37 -34.10 47.95
C GLN A 733 -53.12 -35.45 48.66
N ALA A 734 -52.06 -36.17 48.29
CA ALA A 734 -51.69 -37.43 48.93
C ALA A 734 -51.36 -37.25 50.42
N ARG A 735 -50.69 -36.15 50.80
CA ARG A 735 -50.46 -35.83 52.21
C ARG A 735 -51.77 -35.51 52.95
N GLY A 736 -52.66 -34.73 52.35
CA GLY A 736 -53.95 -34.37 52.96
C GLY A 736 -54.82 -35.59 53.28
N GLN A 737 -54.77 -36.64 52.45
CA GLN A 737 -55.43 -37.91 52.75
C GLN A 737 -54.82 -38.61 53.97
N VAL A 738 -53.48 -38.70 54.04
CA VAL A 738 -52.78 -39.31 55.19
C VAL A 738 -53.05 -38.56 56.50
N GLU A 739 -53.08 -37.22 56.48
CA GLU A 739 -53.42 -36.41 57.65
C GLU A 739 -54.89 -36.59 58.07
N ALA A 740 -55.82 -36.64 57.10
CA ALA A 740 -57.24 -36.88 57.38
C ALA A 740 -57.51 -38.28 57.95
N ASP A 741 -56.84 -39.32 57.45
CA ASP A 741 -57.00 -40.69 57.94
C ASP A 741 -56.33 -40.89 59.32
N LEU A 742 -55.23 -40.18 59.61
CA LEU A 742 -54.66 -40.13 60.96
C LEU A 742 -55.61 -39.49 61.97
N ILE A 743 -56.30 -38.40 61.57
CA ILE A 743 -57.34 -37.74 62.38
C ILE A 743 -58.55 -38.67 62.56
N ARG A 744 -58.98 -39.38 61.51
CA ARG A 744 -60.10 -40.34 61.55
C ARG A 744 -59.82 -41.49 62.52
N ALA A 745 -58.65 -42.13 62.42
CA ALA A 745 -58.23 -43.19 63.33
C ALA A 745 -58.13 -42.71 64.79
N ARG A 746 -57.66 -41.47 65.02
CA ARG A 746 -57.61 -40.87 66.37
C ARG A 746 -59.01 -40.56 66.93
N ALA A 747 -59.95 -40.14 66.09
CA ALA A 747 -61.35 -39.94 66.48
C ALA A 747 -62.06 -41.27 66.79
N GLU A 748 -61.77 -42.33 66.03
CA GLU A 748 -62.27 -43.69 66.30
C GLU A 748 -61.69 -44.25 67.60
N MET A 749 -60.40 -44.04 67.87
CA MET A 749 -59.77 -44.42 69.14
C MET A 749 -60.43 -43.73 70.34
N MET A 750 -60.66 -42.42 70.27
CA MET A 750 -61.33 -41.69 71.36
C MET A 750 -62.82 -42.08 71.53
N ARG A 751 -63.52 -42.49 70.46
CA ARG A 751 -64.87 -43.06 70.57
C ARG A 751 -64.84 -44.40 71.32
N ALA A 752 -63.95 -45.31 70.95
CA ALA A 752 -63.81 -46.60 71.63
C ALA A 752 -63.45 -46.43 73.12
N GLU A 753 -62.57 -45.48 73.45
CA GLU A 753 -62.19 -45.14 74.83
C GLU A 753 -63.38 -44.54 75.62
N ALA A 754 -64.21 -43.70 74.99
CA ALA A 754 -65.43 -43.17 75.59
C ALA A 754 -66.51 -44.25 75.80
N ASP A 755 -66.68 -45.20 74.87
CA ASP A 755 -67.65 -46.29 75.01
C ASP A 755 -67.23 -47.34 76.06
N VAL A 756 -65.94 -47.66 76.15
CA VAL A 756 -65.38 -48.44 77.29
C VAL A 756 -65.65 -47.73 78.62
N THR A 757 -65.62 -46.39 78.64
CA THR A 757 -65.93 -45.60 79.83
C THR A 757 -67.43 -45.61 80.16
N ARG A 758 -68.34 -45.50 79.19
CA ARG A 758 -69.80 -45.67 79.39
C ARG A 758 -70.16 -47.07 79.89
N ALA A 759 -69.55 -48.10 79.33
CA ALA A 759 -69.80 -49.49 79.73
C ALA A 759 -69.42 -49.73 81.21
N ARG A 760 -68.33 -49.13 81.69
CA ARG A 760 -67.97 -49.13 83.12
C ARG A 760 -68.92 -48.34 84.02
N ALA A 761 -69.69 -47.40 83.47
CA ALA A 761 -70.69 -46.61 84.18
C ALA A 761 -72.12 -47.21 84.12
N GLY A 762 -72.32 -48.34 83.44
CA GLY A 762 -73.64 -48.98 83.30
C GLY A 762 -74.59 -48.25 82.34
N ILE A 763 -74.09 -47.34 81.51
CA ILE A 763 -74.88 -46.56 80.56
C ILE A 763 -74.96 -47.33 79.22
N PRO A 764 -76.15 -47.52 78.61
CA PRO A 764 -76.28 -48.22 77.33
C PRO A 764 -75.56 -47.49 76.17
N PRO A 765 -75.19 -48.21 75.09
CA PRO A 765 -74.49 -47.63 73.95
C PRO A 765 -75.37 -46.64 73.17
N HIS A 766 -74.74 -45.66 72.53
CA HIS A 766 -75.41 -44.63 71.76
C HIS A 766 -75.78 -45.15 70.35
N ASP A 767 -77.06 -45.24 70.04
CA ASP A 767 -77.55 -45.53 68.70
C ASP A 767 -77.40 -44.27 67.80
N PRO A 768 -76.72 -44.34 66.64
CA PRO A 768 -76.53 -43.18 65.74
C PRO A 768 -77.68 -42.98 64.73
N SER A 769 -78.73 -43.82 64.73
CA SER A 769 -79.79 -43.81 63.71
C SER A 769 -80.98 -42.88 64.00
N ALA A 770 -81.01 -42.23 65.18
CA ALA A 770 -82.21 -41.61 65.75
C ALA A 770 -82.23 -40.06 65.79
N THR A 771 -81.81 -39.38 64.71
CA THR A 771 -82.07 -37.93 64.52
C THR A 771 -82.42 -37.62 63.07
N GLY A 772 -83.59 -37.02 62.83
CA GLY A 772 -84.05 -36.59 61.51
C GLY A 772 -83.93 -35.08 61.27
N ASP A 773 -83.68 -34.73 60.01
CA ASP A 773 -83.75 -33.42 59.31
C ASP A 773 -83.19 -32.13 59.99
N PRO A 774 -82.14 -31.48 59.42
CA PRO A 774 -81.43 -30.39 60.08
C PRO A 774 -81.85 -28.97 59.63
N GLN A 775 -82.99 -28.44 60.08
CA GLN A 775 -83.27 -26.99 59.93
C GLN A 775 -84.32 -26.40 60.92
N ALA A 776 -83.91 -26.12 62.16
CA ALA A 776 -84.64 -25.26 63.11
C ALA A 776 -83.71 -24.70 64.21
N LEU A 777 -84.20 -23.71 64.98
CA LEU A 777 -83.59 -23.13 66.19
C LEU A 777 -82.33 -22.25 65.98
N THR A 778 -82.52 -21.12 65.30
CA THR A 778 -81.92 -19.84 65.74
C THR A 778 -82.94 -19.02 66.54
N SER A 779 -82.46 -18.05 67.32
CA SER A 779 -83.24 -17.15 68.22
C SER A 779 -83.80 -17.84 69.48
N ALA A 780 -83.65 -17.32 70.70
CA ALA A 780 -82.98 -16.10 71.21
C ALA A 780 -82.60 -16.32 72.72
N GLU A 781 -82.11 -15.40 73.56
CA GLU A 781 -81.87 -13.94 73.48
C GLU A 781 -80.89 -13.48 74.61
N LEU A 782 -80.57 -12.17 74.65
CA LEU A 782 -80.05 -11.37 75.81
C LEU A 782 -78.60 -11.60 76.32
N ASP A 783 -77.98 -10.59 76.97
CA ASP A 783 -77.37 -9.34 76.43
C ASP A 783 -76.66 -8.56 77.59
N THR A 784 -75.69 -7.69 77.29
CA THR A 784 -74.90 -6.77 78.17
C THR A 784 -73.95 -7.46 79.20
N SER A 785 -72.66 -7.11 79.35
CA SER A 785 -72.17 -5.80 79.83
C SER A 785 -70.63 -5.57 79.71
N GLN A 786 -70.23 -4.57 78.92
CA GLN A 786 -69.06 -3.65 79.02
C GLN A 786 -67.56 -4.11 79.05
N PRO A 787 -66.59 -3.20 78.74
CA PRO A 787 -65.16 -3.46 78.40
C PRO A 787 -64.18 -2.73 79.39
N PRO A 788 -62.90 -2.35 79.07
CA PRO A 788 -61.98 -2.60 77.94
C PRO A 788 -60.70 -3.35 78.41
N PRO A 789 -59.39 -2.93 78.33
CA PRO A 789 -58.70 -1.69 77.90
C PRO A 789 -58.10 -1.77 76.47
N SER A 790 -56.94 -1.14 76.19
CA SER A 790 -56.27 -1.04 74.88
C SER A 790 -54.73 -0.88 74.99
N GLY A 791 -53.99 -1.14 73.90
CA GLY A 791 -52.55 -0.84 73.74
C GLY A 791 -51.83 -1.84 72.80
N GLY A 792 -50.82 -1.47 72.00
CA GLY A 792 -50.21 -0.15 71.78
C GLY A 792 -49.26 -0.16 70.56
N VAL A 793 -48.76 1.02 70.15
CA VAL A 793 -47.94 1.24 68.94
C VAL A 793 -46.48 0.82 69.12
N THR A 794 -45.92 0.09 68.13
CA THR A 794 -44.68 0.41 67.38
C THR A 794 -44.66 -0.39 66.07
#